data_AF-A0A947AY61-F1
#
_entry.id   AF-A0A947AY61-F1
#
_cell.length_a   1.000
_cell.length_b   1.000
_cell.length_c   1.000
_cell.angle_alpha   90.00
_cell.angle_beta   90.00
_cell.angle_gamma   90.00
#
_symmetry.space_group_name_H-M   'P 1'
#
loop_
_entity.id
_entity.type
_entity.pdbx_description
1 polymer ?
#
loop_
_entity_poly.entity_id
_entity_poly.type
_entity_poly.pdbx_seq_one_letter_code
_entity_poly.pdbx_strand_id
1 'polypeptide(L)'
;MKLKFLLLAILLSSSSLFSQDSTQTFLSVTNTGVEEYHNLYPEYDGRGTIIFILDTGVDIGVDGLTKTSTGETKVIDVQDFTHQGDVKFYEADVDNEEGKMIFENDDENLSVIASSSLSYTPVNGDYFIGGFEESRLLNSDSGAADLNGDGDTEDTYHLVTFEVSEGTDNFWIVYFDTNGNSDISDDKPLRDYKVNQDAFTIENQSGLSALYMGLNVLPEEQIVSLHFDDGSHGTHVAGIAAGYSIGGIDFNGVAPGANVISLKLGNNLFAGGATVTESMKKAYLYADKISKEVEVPCVINMSFGIGSEIEGHAEMEAFLEELTEENPYLYICLGSGNEGPGISSPGLPSASYAVFSSGAILTQEVGRDNYGATLNKDIILYFSSRGGEVRKPDVCSPGACTSTVPNWESWDRFWGTSMAAPYSAGVMSLLLSAASKEYPGVKIPSQLLYKIVRESATNMEGYNHLDQGHGYINAVNGLNLLRKYIDQGEVNKFETYTIVSTAPNFPNGKSSNLYLRNGSFLQKEDTYSFKITRNNFQETDKFYRAYRLECDSDWLLPIQKKTYIRNDQPTYVSVKFDKDKMKEPGLYTARITGYRDDRTKFPEFEMIAVVVIPYKLCSEGDLNLNWESKAVEQGLVDRYFIELPAGQTGMKINLSAVKKKYARARYRLVDPDGKDVDLSPQINTVDAKREIENTYYDLTPGIYELIVEGYFLAKDTSHYNLSVQFYGINRLDNKAITTENNSIEVVNLFNKVDDYNMRGSLLGFEIEHKVTIEGSEKFRMPFVLRSGESLKKFKLEFTKEDYNKFTDLAFMIYDSEGLVIEKSALSYKTGTLSLYNISSEDSTEYIFEIVPGFAHESSSAEFTLTETTHFRNSYSIDAVSNRKSIITLYPSLPKNVDLFFEKPNEYFPKDSQPIGKILFKSTSSNETEYELPIKLKF
;
A
#
# COMPACT_ATOMS: atom_id res chain seq x y z
N MET A 1 -31.88 49.14 -45.57
CA MET A 1 -31.73 47.67 -45.51
C MET A 1 -30.29 47.16 -45.60
N LYS A 2 -29.28 47.95 -46.03
CA LYS A 2 -27.89 47.47 -46.19
C LYS A 2 -26.95 47.59 -44.97
N LEU A 3 -27.37 48.25 -43.88
CA LEU A 3 -26.51 48.41 -42.69
C LEU A 3 -26.71 47.34 -41.60
N LYS A 4 -27.84 46.61 -41.62
CA LYS A 4 -28.12 45.53 -40.65
C LYS A 4 -27.50 44.17 -41.05
N PHE A 5 -27.15 43.98 -42.32
CA PHE A 5 -26.52 42.75 -42.79
C PHE A 5 -25.00 42.72 -42.53
N LEU A 6 -24.35 43.88 -42.50
CA LEU A 6 -22.89 43.95 -42.27
C LEU A 6 -22.53 43.73 -40.79
N LEU A 7 -23.40 44.15 -39.85
CA LEU A 7 -23.19 43.86 -38.42
C LEU A 7 -23.39 42.37 -38.09
N LEU A 8 -24.28 41.67 -38.78
CA LEU A 8 -24.51 40.25 -38.54
C LEU A 8 -23.37 39.38 -39.06
N ALA A 9 -22.73 39.78 -40.17
CA ALA A 9 -21.56 39.08 -40.72
C ALA A 9 -20.29 39.28 -39.86
N ILE A 10 -20.13 40.43 -39.20
CA ILE A 10 -18.98 40.69 -38.32
C ILE A 10 -19.16 40.00 -36.95
N LEU A 11 -20.39 39.83 -36.47
CA LEU A 11 -20.69 39.03 -35.26
C LEU A 11 -20.53 37.51 -35.48
N LEU A 12 -20.62 37.03 -36.72
CA LEU A 12 -20.37 35.63 -37.08
C LEU A 12 -18.89 35.31 -37.33
N SER A 13 -18.02 36.31 -37.44
CA SER A 13 -16.57 36.13 -37.62
C SER A 13 -15.76 36.26 -36.32
N SER A 14 -16.39 36.52 -35.18
CA SER A 14 -15.73 36.62 -33.85
C SER A 14 -16.19 35.55 -32.86
N SER A 15 -17.00 34.58 -33.31
CA SER A 15 -17.21 33.33 -32.60
C SER A 15 -16.32 32.27 -33.25
N SER A 16 -15.01 32.38 -33.09
CA SER A 16 -14.22 31.18 -32.88
C SER A 16 -14.77 30.56 -31.59
N LEU A 17 -15.81 29.74 -31.76
CA LEU A 17 -16.07 28.63 -30.86
C LEU A 17 -14.69 27.97 -30.72
N PHE A 18 -14.04 28.17 -29.58
CA PHE A 18 -13.13 27.16 -29.10
C PHE A 18 -13.99 25.89 -29.10
N SER A 19 -13.75 25.02 -30.08
CA SER A 19 -14.01 23.59 -29.88
C SER A 19 -13.34 23.31 -28.54
N GLN A 20 -14.15 23.18 -27.49
CA GLN A 20 -13.68 22.48 -26.33
C GLN A 20 -13.50 21.08 -26.89
N ASP A 21 -12.27 20.71 -27.24
CA ASP A 21 -11.92 19.34 -27.57
C ASP A 21 -12.21 18.54 -26.30
N SER A 22 -13.47 18.15 -26.13
CA SER A 22 -13.89 17.28 -25.04
C SER A 22 -13.66 15.85 -25.49
N THR A 23 -12.42 15.54 -25.82
CA THR A 23 -11.93 14.17 -25.77
C THR A 23 -11.89 13.81 -24.29
N GLN A 24 -12.58 12.74 -23.91
CA GLN A 24 -12.56 12.23 -22.55
C GLN A 24 -11.11 11.91 -22.14
N THR A 25 -10.64 12.41 -21.00
CA THR A 25 -9.29 12.12 -20.52
C THR A 25 -9.28 10.89 -19.60
N PHE A 26 -8.66 9.81 -20.06
CA PHE A 26 -8.54 8.54 -19.33
C PHE A 26 -7.29 8.49 -18.43
N LEU A 27 -6.18 9.06 -18.90
CA LEU A 27 -4.92 9.21 -18.18
C LEU A 27 -4.41 10.64 -18.35
N SER A 28 -4.10 11.32 -17.25
CA SER A 28 -3.59 12.69 -17.31
C SER A 28 -2.15 12.72 -17.84
N VAL A 29 -1.94 13.32 -19.01
CA VAL A 29 -0.62 13.43 -19.67
C VAL A 29 -0.22 14.86 -20.02
N THR A 30 -1.15 15.81 -19.99
CA THR A 30 -0.89 17.21 -20.37
C THR A 30 -0.17 17.97 -19.24
N ASN A 31 -0.69 17.94 -18.01
CA ASN A 31 -0.13 18.71 -16.88
C ASN A 31 1.28 18.25 -16.44
N THR A 32 1.65 17.02 -16.78
CA THR A 32 2.97 16.42 -16.51
C THR A 32 3.96 16.62 -17.66
N GLY A 33 3.55 17.26 -18.75
CA GLY A 33 4.35 17.44 -19.95
C GLY A 33 4.61 16.16 -20.74
N VAL A 34 3.95 15.03 -20.45
CA VAL A 34 4.13 13.77 -21.20
C VAL A 34 3.60 13.91 -22.62
N GLU A 35 2.43 14.52 -22.80
CA GLU A 35 1.89 14.82 -24.13
C GLU A 35 2.82 15.75 -24.93
N GLU A 36 3.30 16.83 -24.31
CA GLU A 36 4.27 17.75 -24.93
C GLU A 36 5.57 17.01 -25.28
N TYR A 37 6.04 16.12 -24.41
CA TYR A 37 7.23 15.32 -24.61
C TYR A 37 7.12 14.45 -25.86
N HIS A 38 6.02 13.69 -26.00
CA HIS A 38 5.78 12.84 -27.18
C HIS A 38 5.70 13.64 -28.47
N ASN A 39 5.05 14.81 -28.43
CA ASN A 39 4.97 15.72 -29.58
C ASN A 39 6.33 16.30 -30.00
N LEU A 40 7.18 16.64 -29.05
CA LEU A 40 8.51 17.19 -29.31
C LEU A 40 9.54 16.11 -29.68
N TYR A 41 9.41 14.92 -29.12
CA TYR A 41 10.41 13.85 -29.19
C TYR A 41 9.77 12.47 -29.47
N PRO A 42 9.12 12.27 -30.63
CA PRO A 42 8.40 11.03 -30.94
C PRO A 42 9.28 9.78 -30.97
N GLU A 43 10.60 9.94 -31.11
CA GLU A 43 11.57 8.84 -31.11
C GLU A 43 12.05 8.46 -29.70
N TYR A 44 11.63 9.17 -28.65
CA TYR A 44 12.03 8.95 -27.24
C TYR A 44 10.85 8.43 -26.40
N ASP A 45 9.92 7.72 -27.05
CA ASP A 45 8.68 7.19 -26.48
C ASP A 45 8.84 5.98 -25.53
N GLY A 46 10.06 5.73 -25.06
CA GLY A 46 10.41 4.59 -24.20
C GLY A 46 11.07 3.42 -24.95
N ARG A 47 11.15 3.48 -26.29
CA ARG A 47 11.86 2.46 -27.09
C ARG A 47 13.31 2.27 -26.62
N GLY A 48 13.76 1.02 -26.62
CA GLY A 48 15.09 0.65 -26.12
C GLY A 48 15.20 0.68 -24.60
N THR A 49 14.09 0.49 -23.88
CA THR A 49 14.07 0.27 -22.42
C THR A 49 13.12 -0.87 -22.07
N ILE A 50 13.30 -1.46 -20.89
CA ILE A 50 12.42 -2.50 -20.34
C ILE A 50 11.82 -1.98 -19.03
N ILE A 51 10.51 -2.20 -18.84
CA ILE A 51 9.82 -1.97 -17.58
C ILE A 51 9.42 -3.32 -16.98
N PHE A 52 9.97 -3.67 -15.82
CA PHE A 52 9.50 -4.79 -15.02
C PHE A 52 8.27 -4.37 -14.22
N ILE A 53 7.21 -5.18 -14.26
CA ILE A 53 5.99 -4.99 -13.50
C ILE A 53 5.94 -6.08 -12.43
N LEU A 54 6.24 -5.69 -11.20
CA LEU A 54 6.23 -6.54 -10.01
C LEU A 54 4.87 -6.39 -9.34
N ASP A 55 3.96 -7.34 -9.59
CA ASP A 55 2.53 -7.19 -9.27
C ASP A 55 1.80 -8.56 -9.20
N THR A 56 0.47 -8.58 -9.36
CA THR A 56 -0.40 -9.77 -9.33
C THR A 56 -0.39 -10.59 -10.63
N GLY A 57 0.45 -10.22 -11.60
CA GLY A 57 0.49 -10.76 -12.96
C GLY A 57 0.04 -9.73 -14.01
N VAL A 58 0.38 -9.99 -15.27
CA VAL A 58 0.00 -9.15 -16.43
C VAL A 58 -0.62 -10.05 -17.50
N ASP A 59 -1.80 -9.68 -17.98
CA ASP A 59 -2.43 -10.31 -19.14
C ASP A 59 -1.61 -9.99 -20.40
N ILE A 60 -1.01 -11.02 -20.97
CA ILE A 60 -0.14 -10.95 -22.15
C ILE A 60 -0.91 -10.86 -23.47
N GLY A 61 -2.19 -11.21 -23.47
CA GLY A 61 -3.04 -11.25 -24.67
C GLY A 61 -3.96 -10.05 -24.83
N VAL A 62 -4.05 -9.18 -23.83
CA VAL A 62 -4.97 -8.03 -23.84
C VAL A 62 -4.51 -6.89 -24.75
N ASP A 63 -5.48 -6.21 -25.36
CA ASP A 63 -5.27 -4.97 -26.10
C ASP A 63 -4.50 -3.95 -25.26
N GLY A 64 -3.58 -3.22 -25.90
CA GLY A 64 -2.65 -2.32 -25.20
C GLY A 64 -1.33 -2.99 -24.81
N LEU A 65 -1.30 -4.31 -24.60
CA LEU A 65 -0.12 -5.03 -24.11
C LEU A 65 0.42 -6.11 -25.07
N THR A 66 -0.06 -6.16 -26.30
CA THR A 66 0.44 -7.08 -27.33
C THR A 66 1.63 -6.52 -28.11
N LYS A 67 1.62 -5.21 -28.43
CA LYS A 67 2.63 -4.56 -29.29
C LYS A 67 3.15 -3.24 -28.73
N THR A 68 4.41 -2.95 -29.00
CA THR A 68 5.02 -1.62 -28.79
C THR A 68 4.61 -0.66 -29.91
N SER A 69 4.87 0.64 -29.72
CA SER A 69 4.74 1.65 -30.77
C SER A 69 5.61 1.37 -32.02
N THR A 70 6.65 0.55 -31.89
CA THR A 70 7.53 0.09 -32.97
C THR A 70 7.05 -1.20 -33.65
N GLY A 71 5.98 -1.83 -33.15
CA GLY A 71 5.41 -3.07 -33.68
C GLY A 71 6.07 -4.35 -33.16
N GLU A 72 6.97 -4.24 -32.18
CA GLU A 72 7.61 -5.37 -31.50
C GLU A 72 6.68 -5.97 -30.45
N THR A 73 6.94 -7.19 -29.99
CA THR A 73 6.20 -7.77 -28.86
C THR A 73 6.38 -6.91 -27.61
N LYS A 74 5.27 -6.54 -26.98
CA LYS A 74 5.28 -5.67 -25.80
C LYS A 74 5.72 -6.41 -24.55
N VAL A 75 5.01 -7.48 -24.15
CA VAL A 75 5.41 -8.34 -23.03
C VAL A 75 6.39 -9.39 -23.54
N ILE A 76 7.65 -9.31 -23.11
CA ILE A 76 8.74 -10.12 -23.68
C ILE A 76 9.16 -11.29 -22.78
N ASP A 77 8.74 -11.29 -21.52
CA ASP A 77 9.03 -12.33 -20.52
C ASP A 77 8.00 -12.26 -19.39
N VAL A 78 7.71 -13.39 -18.75
CA VAL A 78 6.78 -13.51 -17.62
C VAL A 78 7.27 -14.55 -16.62
N GLN A 79 7.15 -14.30 -15.32
CA GLN A 79 7.53 -15.25 -14.26
C GLN A 79 6.51 -15.22 -13.12
N ASP A 80 6.22 -16.37 -12.50
CA ASP A 80 5.40 -16.48 -11.29
C ASP A 80 6.27 -16.91 -10.10
N PHE A 81 6.35 -16.05 -9.07
CA PHE A 81 7.07 -16.30 -7.82
C PHE A 81 6.14 -16.67 -6.66
N THR A 82 4.83 -16.81 -6.94
CA THR A 82 3.80 -17.07 -5.93
C THR A 82 3.47 -18.55 -5.76
N HIS A 83 3.95 -19.37 -6.71
CA HIS A 83 3.63 -20.79 -6.84
C HIS A 83 2.14 -21.06 -7.16
N GLN A 84 1.36 -20.03 -7.53
CA GLN A 84 -0.06 -20.18 -7.83
C GLN A 84 -0.27 -21.06 -9.06
N GLY A 85 0.51 -20.82 -10.13
CA GLY A 85 0.44 -21.56 -11.38
C GLY A 85 1.36 -22.78 -11.50
N ASP A 86 2.05 -23.19 -10.43
CA ASP A 86 3.02 -24.29 -10.52
C ASP A 86 2.33 -25.63 -10.77
N VAL A 87 2.74 -26.35 -11.82
CA VAL A 87 2.34 -27.72 -12.12
C VAL A 87 3.57 -28.62 -11.94
N LYS A 88 3.52 -29.49 -10.94
CA LYS A 88 4.56 -30.53 -10.79
C LYS A 88 4.41 -31.55 -11.90
N PHE A 89 5.54 -32.03 -12.39
CA PHE A 89 5.57 -33.13 -13.34
C PHE A 89 6.39 -34.31 -12.83
N TYR A 90 5.97 -35.49 -13.24
CA TYR A 90 6.50 -36.78 -12.78
C TYR A 90 6.86 -37.63 -13.98
N GLU A 91 7.78 -38.58 -13.81
CA GLU A 91 8.11 -39.53 -14.88
C GLU A 91 6.84 -40.30 -15.28
N ALA A 92 6.60 -40.41 -16.58
CA ALA A 92 5.43 -41.08 -17.13
C ALA A 92 5.79 -42.48 -17.63
N ASP A 93 4.99 -43.47 -17.23
CA ASP A 93 4.97 -44.78 -17.88
C ASP A 93 4.27 -44.61 -19.25
N VAL A 94 4.96 -45.01 -20.31
CA VAL A 94 4.48 -44.79 -21.69
C VAL A 94 4.16 -46.12 -22.36
N ASP A 95 2.87 -46.36 -22.55
CA ASP A 95 2.35 -47.51 -23.29
C ASP A 95 1.86 -47.12 -24.69
N ASN A 96 1.90 -48.10 -25.60
CA ASN A 96 1.45 -47.93 -26.97
C ASN A 96 0.37 -48.97 -27.31
N GLU A 97 -0.88 -48.53 -27.37
CA GLU A 97 -2.03 -49.37 -27.71
C GLU A 97 -2.73 -48.88 -28.97
N GLU A 98 -2.92 -49.77 -29.95
CA GLU A 98 -3.64 -49.48 -31.21
C GLU A 98 -3.18 -48.22 -31.97
N GLY A 99 -1.92 -47.79 -31.78
CA GLY A 99 -1.36 -46.59 -32.42
C GLY A 99 -1.56 -45.29 -31.64
N LYS A 100 -2.09 -45.38 -30.41
CA LYS A 100 -2.18 -44.29 -29.44
C LYS A 100 -1.06 -44.44 -28.41
N MET A 101 -0.46 -43.32 -28.04
CA MET A 101 0.41 -43.28 -26.86
C MET A 101 -0.44 -42.99 -25.63
N ILE A 102 -0.18 -43.69 -24.54
CA ILE A 102 -0.81 -43.47 -23.24
C ILE A 102 0.32 -43.09 -22.28
N PHE A 103 0.19 -41.94 -21.62
CA PHE A 103 1.13 -41.46 -20.62
C PHE A 103 0.45 -41.56 -19.27
N GLU A 104 1.00 -42.34 -18.35
CA GLU A 104 0.37 -42.60 -17.05
C GLU A 104 1.37 -42.40 -15.91
N ASN A 105 0.83 -41.96 -14.77
CA ASN A 105 1.51 -42.04 -13.49
C ASN A 105 0.49 -42.46 -12.43
N ASP A 106 0.55 -43.73 -12.03
CA ASP A 106 -0.39 -44.34 -11.07
C ASP A 106 -0.31 -43.71 -9.68
N ASP A 107 0.88 -43.27 -9.26
CA ASP A 107 1.11 -42.71 -7.91
C ASP A 107 0.37 -41.39 -7.71
N GLU A 108 0.28 -40.57 -8.77
CA GLU A 108 -0.37 -39.26 -8.78
C GLU A 108 -1.75 -39.29 -9.47
N ASN A 109 -2.22 -40.47 -9.91
CA ASN A 109 -3.50 -40.66 -10.60
C ASN A 109 -3.66 -39.78 -11.85
N LEU A 110 -2.60 -39.69 -12.67
CA LEU A 110 -2.58 -38.93 -13.92
C LEU A 110 -2.59 -39.87 -15.12
N SER A 111 -3.44 -39.62 -16.11
CA SER A 111 -3.46 -40.36 -17.38
C SER A 111 -3.92 -39.45 -18.51
N VAL A 112 -3.15 -39.40 -19.60
CA VAL A 112 -3.48 -38.63 -20.80
C VAL A 112 -3.03 -39.39 -22.04
N ILE A 113 -3.78 -39.29 -23.14
CA ILE A 113 -3.43 -39.98 -24.38
C ILE A 113 -2.86 -39.02 -25.43
N ALA A 114 -2.21 -39.58 -26.44
CA ALA A 114 -2.02 -38.93 -27.73
C ALA A 114 -2.56 -39.88 -28.81
N SER A 115 -3.73 -39.56 -29.38
CA SER A 115 -4.36 -40.39 -30.42
C SER A 115 -3.63 -40.36 -31.77
N SER A 116 -2.75 -39.38 -31.96
CA SER A 116 -1.84 -39.30 -33.11
C SER A 116 -0.43 -38.93 -32.66
N SER A 117 0.57 -39.16 -33.53
CA SER A 117 1.98 -38.92 -33.18
C SER A 117 2.24 -37.44 -32.89
N LEU A 118 2.88 -37.16 -31.76
CA LEU A 118 3.34 -35.82 -31.41
C LEU A 118 4.38 -35.31 -32.41
N SER A 119 4.45 -33.98 -32.55
CA SER A 119 5.36 -33.33 -33.51
C SER A 119 6.83 -33.43 -33.13
N TYR A 120 7.13 -33.82 -31.89
CA TYR A 120 8.47 -33.94 -31.34
C TYR A 120 8.65 -35.27 -30.61
N THR A 121 9.90 -35.73 -30.52
CA THR A 121 10.29 -36.93 -29.77
C THR A 121 11.39 -36.59 -28.76
N PRO A 122 11.38 -37.19 -27.57
CA PRO A 122 12.35 -36.89 -26.51
C PRO A 122 13.76 -37.35 -26.87
N VAL A 123 14.76 -36.66 -26.31
CA VAL A 123 16.19 -37.00 -26.51
C VAL A 123 16.54 -38.35 -25.89
N ASN A 124 16.03 -38.62 -24.68
CA ASN A 124 16.41 -39.80 -23.89
C ASN A 124 15.33 -40.89 -23.86
N GLY A 125 14.16 -40.65 -24.48
CA GLY A 125 13.00 -41.55 -24.38
C GLY A 125 12.10 -41.25 -23.18
N ASP A 126 12.53 -40.35 -22.29
CA ASP A 126 11.81 -40.01 -21.06
C ASP A 126 10.71 -38.98 -21.34
N TYR A 127 9.51 -39.26 -20.83
CA TYR A 127 8.37 -38.35 -20.85
C TYR A 127 7.98 -38.04 -19.41
N PHE A 128 7.45 -36.84 -19.19
CA PHE A 128 6.92 -36.44 -17.90
C PHE A 128 5.49 -35.96 -18.03
N ILE A 129 4.65 -36.27 -17.04
CA ILE A 129 3.22 -35.92 -16.99
C ILE A 129 2.93 -35.05 -15.76
N GLY A 130 2.02 -34.09 -15.91
CA GLY A 130 1.51 -33.26 -14.81
C GLY A 130 0.03 -32.92 -15.01
N GLY A 131 -0.61 -32.34 -13.99
CA GLY A 131 -2.01 -31.91 -14.04
C GLY A 131 -2.24 -30.57 -13.34
N PHE A 132 -3.04 -29.70 -13.96
CA PHE A 132 -3.50 -28.46 -13.37
C PHE A 132 -4.99 -28.56 -13.05
N GLU A 133 -5.31 -28.61 -11.76
CA GLU A 133 -6.67 -28.72 -11.23
C GLU A 133 -7.33 -27.33 -11.09
N GLU A 134 -8.56 -27.18 -11.55
CA GLU A 134 -9.34 -25.93 -11.41
C GLU A 134 -9.64 -25.56 -9.96
N SER A 135 -9.86 -26.56 -9.11
CA SER A 135 -10.18 -26.38 -7.68
C SER A 135 -9.11 -25.57 -6.92
N ARG A 136 -7.88 -25.49 -7.46
CA ARG A 136 -6.82 -24.61 -6.96
C ARG A 136 -7.16 -23.13 -7.05
N LEU A 137 -8.04 -22.76 -7.98
CA LEU A 137 -8.48 -21.39 -8.24
C LEU A 137 -9.85 -21.07 -7.64
N LEU A 138 -10.44 -22.00 -6.86
CA LEU A 138 -11.76 -21.86 -6.23
C LEU A 138 -11.96 -20.53 -5.49
N ASN A 139 -10.90 -19.98 -4.91
CA ASN A 139 -10.92 -18.74 -4.12
C ASN A 139 -10.42 -17.49 -4.88
N SER A 140 -10.22 -17.58 -6.20
CA SER A 140 -9.87 -16.44 -7.07
C SER A 140 -11.10 -15.57 -7.33
N ASP A 141 -10.92 -14.25 -7.27
CA ASP A 141 -12.02 -13.29 -7.46
C ASP A 141 -12.33 -13.02 -8.95
N SER A 142 -11.54 -13.57 -9.88
CA SER A 142 -11.65 -13.35 -11.34
C SER A 142 -12.70 -14.23 -12.03
N GLY A 143 -13.30 -15.18 -11.32
CA GLY A 143 -14.11 -16.24 -11.93
C GLY A 143 -13.29 -17.37 -12.56
N ALA A 144 -11.96 -17.36 -12.41
CA ALA A 144 -11.06 -18.43 -12.86
C ALA A 144 -11.23 -19.78 -12.11
N ALA A 145 -12.22 -19.88 -11.20
CA ALA A 145 -12.59 -21.13 -10.55
C ALA A 145 -13.24 -22.14 -11.51
N ASP A 146 -13.72 -21.69 -12.67
CA ASP A 146 -14.30 -22.47 -13.76
C ASP A 146 -13.71 -21.95 -15.08
N LEU A 147 -12.58 -22.53 -15.54
CA LEU A 147 -11.79 -21.98 -16.64
C LEU A 147 -12.45 -22.23 -18.00
N ASN A 148 -13.14 -23.36 -18.15
CA ASN A 148 -13.84 -23.72 -19.38
C ASN A 148 -15.31 -23.24 -19.40
N GLY A 149 -15.89 -22.87 -18.27
CA GLY A 149 -17.24 -22.33 -18.16
C GLY A 149 -18.37 -23.33 -18.15
N ASP A 150 -18.12 -24.59 -17.80
CA ASP A 150 -19.14 -25.62 -17.85
C ASP A 150 -19.92 -25.81 -16.54
N GLY A 151 -19.51 -25.09 -15.50
CA GLY A 151 -20.09 -25.12 -14.16
C GLY A 151 -19.58 -26.25 -13.29
N ASP A 152 -18.63 -27.06 -13.77
CA ASP A 152 -17.73 -27.87 -12.96
C ASP A 152 -16.52 -27.01 -12.53
N THR A 153 -15.92 -27.33 -11.39
CA THR A 153 -14.72 -26.65 -10.86
C THR A 153 -13.64 -27.64 -10.45
N GLU A 154 -13.80 -28.90 -10.83
CA GLU A 154 -12.93 -30.02 -10.46
C GLU A 154 -12.19 -30.58 -11.68
N ASP A 155 -12.24 -29.90 -12.83
CA ASP A 155 -11.53 -30.32 -14.03
C ASP A 155 -10.01 -30.32 -13.81
N THR A 156 -9.35 -31.24 -14.52
CA THR A 156 -7.88 -31.37 -14.53
C THR A 156 -7.37 -31.27 -15.96
N TYR A 157 -6.58 -30.23 -16.22
CA TYR A 157 -5.89 -30.03 -17.50
C TYR A 157 -4.52 -30.70 -17.44
N HIS A 158 -4.34 -31.74 -18.23
CA HIS A 158 -3.12 -32.53 -18.24
C HIS A 158 -2.03 -31.86 -19.08
N LEU A 159 -0.76 -32.13 -18.74
CA LEU A 159 0.36 -31.78 -19.59
C LEU A 159 1.33 -32.94 -19.74
N VAL A 160 2.01 -33.00 -20.88
CA VAL A 160 3.18 -33.85 -21.12
C VAL A 160 4.36 -32.98 -21.51
N THR A 161 5.47 -33.14 -20.82
CA THR A 161 6.70 -32.36 -21.04
C THR A 161 7.92 -33.24 -21.20
N PHE A 162 8.85 -32.84 -22.06
CA PHE A 162 10.11 -33.56 -22.31
C PHE A 162 11.17 -32.69 -23.00
N GLU A 163 12.43 -33.07 -22.83
CA GLU A 163 13.56 -32.44 -23.52
C GLU A 163 13.66 -32.96 -24.97
N VAL A 164 13.78 -32.03 -25.91
CA VAL A 164 13.95 -32.28 -27.34
C VAL A 164 15.26 -31.68 -27.84
N SER A 165 15.80 -32.22 -28.92
CA SER A 165 17.01 -31.70 -29.57
C SER A 165 16.71 -31.25 -30.99
N GLU A 166 17.02 -30.00 -31.31
CA GLU A 166 16.90 -29.45 -32.66
C GLU A 166 18.26 -28.86 -33.07
N GLY A 167 19.00 -29.58 -33.91
CA GLY A 167 20.35 -29.18 -34.30
C GLY A 167 21.37 -29.43 -33.18
N THR A 168 21.92 -28.36 -32.60
CA THR A 168 22.88 -28.43 -31.48
C THR A 168 22.26 -28.06 -30.14
N ASP A 169 21.02 -27.58 -30.15
CA ASP A 169 20.38 -27.00 -28.98
C ASP A 169 19.36 -27.98 -28.44
N ASN A 170 19.36 -28.14 -27.11
CA ASN A 170 18.32 -28.87 -26.40
C ASN A 170 17.39 -27.87 -25.70
N PHE A 171 16.10 -28.16 -25.69
CA PHE A 171 15.11 -27.37 -24.99
C PHE A 171 13.93 -28.24 -24.57
N TRP A 172 13.15 -27.75 -23.61
CA TRP A 172 11.95 -28.42 -23.14
C TRP A 172 10.73 -27.99 -23.96
N ILE A 173 9.81 -28.92 -24.15
CA ILE A 173 8.54 -28.70 -24.82
C ILE A 173 7.41 -29.20 -23.93
N VAL A 174 6.29 -28.49 -23.94
CA VAL A 174 5.09 -28.85 -23.18
C VAL A 174 3.92 -28.98 -24.15
N TYR A 175 3.24 -30.12 -24.13
CA TYR A 175 1.89 -30.26 -24.67
C TYR A 175 0.93 -30.13 -23.48
N PHE A 176 0.02 -29.16 -23.55
CA PHE A 176 -0.94 -28.87 -22.50
C PHE A 176 -2.33 -29.10 -23.07
N ASP A 177 -3.14 -29.92 -22.42
CA ASP A 177 -4.52 -30.27 -22.83
C ASP A 177 -5.42 -29.02 -22.72
N THR A 178 -5.46 -28.22 -23.78
CA THR A 178 -6.15 -26.91 -23.74
C THR A 178 -7.66 -27.02 -23.85
N ASN A 179 -8.18 -28.16 -24.32
CA ASN A 179 -9.61 -28.40 -24.52
C ASN A 179 -10.21 -29.38 -23.50
N GLY A 180 -9.41 -29.88 -22.56
CA GLY A 180 -9.84 -30.75 -21.46
C GLY A 180 -10.32 -32.13 -21.93
N ASN A 181 -9.94 -32.57 -23.13
CA ASN A 181 -10.44 -33.83 -23.70
C ASN A 181 -9.58 -35.06 -23.31
N SER A 182 -8.53 -34.85 -22.51
CA SER A 182 -7.53 -35.85 -22.10
C SER A 182 -6.74 -36.47 -23.26
N ASP A 183 -6.59 -35.77 -24.39
CA ASP A 183 -5.86 -36.17 -25.59
C ASP A 183 -5.00 -35.02 -26.13
N ILE A 184 -3.71 -35.04 -25.83
CA ILE A 184 -2.77 -33.96 -26.18
C ILE A 184 -2.32 -33.95 -27.66
N SER A 185 -2.90 -34.80 -28.51
CA SER A 185 -2.40 -34.97 -29.88
C SER A 185 -2.82 -33.87 -30.85
N ASP A 186 -3.85 -33.09 -30.52
CA ASP A 186 -4.25 -31.88 -31.27
C ASP A 186 -3.73 -30.57 -30.65
N ASP A 187 -3.15 -30.62 -29.46
CA ASP A 187 -2.55 -29.46 -28.81
C ASP A 187 -1.24 -29.02 -29.45
N LYS A 188 -1.05 -27.70 -29.47
CA LYS A 188 0.17 -27.09 -30.00
C LYS A 188 1.31 -27.29 -28.99
N PRO A 189 2.51 -27.72 -29.44
CA PRO A 189 3.69 -27.72 -28.56
C PRO A 189 4.07 -26.29 -28.14
N LEU A 190 4.23 -26.11 -26.84
CA LEU A 190 4.61 -24.86 -26.19
C LEU A 190 6.06 -24.91 -25.72
N ARG A 191 6.74 -23.77 -25.75
CA ARG A 191 8.07 -23.58 -25.17
C ARG A 191 8.00 -22.57 -24.03
N ASP A 192 9.08 -22.48 -23.27
CA ASP A 192 9.30 -21.40 -22.32
C ASP A 192 8.97 -20.03 -22.95
N TYR A 193 8.15 -19.24 -22.26
CA TYR A 193 7.62 -17.98 -22.76
C TYR A 193 8.75 -17.03 -23.16
N LYS A 194 9.84 -16.98 -22.41
CA LYS A 194 11.00 -16.12 -22.70
C LYS A 194 11.66 -16.47 -24.04
N VAL A 195 11.55 -17.73 -24.48
CA VAL A 195 12.20 -18.22 -25.70
C VAL A 195 11.36 -17.96 -26.95
N ASN A 196 10.06 -18.28 -26.90
CA ASN A 196 9.21 -18.27 -28.09
C ASN A 196 7.96 -17.37 -27.97
N GLN A 197 7.71 -16.80 -26.79
CA GLN A 197 6.55 -15.96 -26.50
C GLN A 197 5.22 -16.68 -26.78
N ASP A 198 5.18 -17.99 -26.54
CA ASP A 198 3.99 -18.80 -26.70
C ASP A 198 2.97 -18.45 -25.62
N ALA A 199 1.87 -17.82 -26.03
CA ALA A 199 0.69 -17.60 -25.20
C ALA A 199 -0.42 -18.56 -25.63
N PHE A 200 -1.19 -19.05 -24.68
CA PHE A 200 -2.32 -19.93 -24.91
C PHE A 200 -3.46 -19.64 -23.93
N THR A 201 -4.60 -20.27 -24.17
CA THR A 201 -5.82 -20.16 -23.36
C THR A 201 -6.46 -21.54 -23.28
N ILE A 202 -7.21 -21.81 -22.21
CA ILE A 202 -8.11 -22.96 -22.16
C ILE A 202 -9.33 -22.66 -23.03
N GLU A 203 -9.78 -23.66 -23.81
CA GLU A 203 -11.01 -23.55 -24.59
C GLU A 203 -12.20 -23.44 -23.65
N ASN A 204 -13.04 -22.43 -23.85
CA ASN A 204 -14.17 -22.16 -22.98
C ASN A 204 -15.50 -22.05 -23.74
N GLN A 205 -16.60 -22.16 -22.99
CA GLN A 205 -17.94 -21.97 -23.53
C GLN A 205 -18.13 -20.55 -24.08
N SER A 206 -18.93 -20.44 -25.13
CA SER A 206 -19.17 -19.17 -25.82
C SER A 206 -19.72 -18.09 -24.86
N GLY A 207 -18.89 -17.06 -24.62
CA GLY A 207 -19.25 -15.90 -23.81
C GLY A 207 -18.31 -15.61 -22.64
N LEU A 208 -17.42 -16.53 -22.28
CA LEU A 208 -16.39 -16.29 -21.28
C LEU A 208 -15.14 -15.65 -21.88
N SER A 209 -14.61 -14.65 -21.17
CA SER A 209 -13.34 -14.04 -21.53
C SER A 209 -12.20 -15.00 -21.24
N ALA A 210 -11.36 -15.27 -22.25
CA ALA A 210 -10.25 -16.19 -22.10
C ALA A 210 -9.18 -15.62 -21.15
N LEU A 211 -8.64 -16.48 -20.28
CA LEU A 211 -7.48 -16.17 -19.43
C LEU A 211 -6.20 -16.55 -20.19
N TYR A 212 -5.43 -15.55 -20.61
CA TYR A 212 -4.17 -15.79 -21.30
C TYR A 212 -3.09 -16.29 -20.34
N MET A 213 -2.43 -17.38 -20.74
CA MET A 213 -1.37 -18.03 -20.00
C MET A 213 -0.06 -18.03 -20.79
N GLY A 214 1.04 -17.78 -20.09
CA GLY A 214 2.39 -18.14 -20.52
C GLY A 214 2.94 -19.23 -19.60
N LEU A 215 3.95 -19.98 -20.04
CA LEU A 215 4.58 -21.01 -19.21
C LEU A 215 6.10 -20.88 -19.16
N ASN A 216 6.68 -21.32 -18.05
CA ASN A 216 8.12 -21.45 -17.84
C ASN A 216 8.41 -22.88 -17.39
N VAL A 217 9.44 -23.51 -17.95
CA VAL A 217 9.82 -24.87 -17.55
C VAL A 217 11.00 -24.79 -16.60
N LEU A 218 10.87 -25.39 -15.41
CA LEU A 218 11.89 -25.45 -14.36
C LEU A 218 12.27 -26.93 -14.12
N PRO A 219 13.14 -27.52 -14.96
CA PRO A 219 13.41 -28.96 -14.91
C PRO A 219 14.07 -29.43 -13.62
N GLU A 220 14.93 -28.59 -13.03
CA GLU A 220 15.62 -28.92 -11.78
C GLU A 220 14.65 -29.02 -10.59
N GLU A 221 13.52 -28.33 -10.67
CA GLU A 221 12.45 -28.33 -9.66
C GLU A 221 11.30 -29.27 -10.03
N GLN A 222 11.35 -29.86 -11.23
CA GLN A 222 10.28 -30.66 -11.84
C GLN A 222 8.93 -29.92 -11.91
N ILE A 223 8.98 -28.64 -12.31
CA ILE A 223 7.81 -27.77 -12.37
C ILE A 223 7.66 -27.16 -13.78
N VAL A 224 6.42 -27.09 -14.27
CA VAL A 224 5.99 -26.13 -15.29
C VAL A 224 5.22 -25.04 -14.57
N SER A 225 5.73 -23.81 -14.58
CA SER A 225 5.10 -22.67 -13.90
C SER A 225 4.26 -21.87 -14.88
N LEU A 226 2.94 -21.85 -14.65
CA LEU A 226 1.98 -21.08 -15.43
C LEU A 226 1.90 -19.65 -14.92
N HIS A 227 1.99 -18.67 -15.81
CA HIS A 227 1.80 -17.26 -15.50
C HIS A 227 0.50 -16.76 -16.15
N PHE A 228 -0.38 -16.19 -15.32
CA PHE A 228 -1.65 -15.58 -15.71
C PHE A 228 -2.03 -14.45 -14.74
N ASP A 229 -2.85 -13.50 -15.22
CA ASP A 229 -3.42 -12.44 -14.41
C ASP A 229 -4.90 -12.71 -14.07
N ASP A 230 -5.11 -13.21 -12.86
CA ASP A 230 -6.42 -13.41 -12.24
C ASP A 230 -6.74 -12.34 -11.18
N GLY A 231 -6.04 -11.19 -11.22
CA GLY A 231 -6.20 -10.08 -10.27
C GLY A 231 -6.40 -8.69 -10.89
N SER A 232 -6.24 -8.53 -12.20
CA SER A 232 -6.41 -7.31 -13.03
C SER A 232 -5.49 -6.12 -12.71
N HIS A 233 -4.99 -6.02 -11.48
CA HIS A 233 -4.18 -4.90 -11.00
C HIS A 233 -2.86 -4.74 -11.77
N GLY A 234 -2.08 -5.82 -11.93
CA GLY A 234 -0.80 -5.75 -12.65
C GLY A 234 -0.95 -5.40 -14.13
N THR A 235 -2.01 -5.86 -14.80
CA THR A 235 -2.36 -5.45 -16.17
C THR A 235 -2.65 -3.95 -16.25
N HIS A 236 -3.43 -3.42 -15.31
CA HIS A 236 -3.73 -1.97 -15.23
C HIS A 236 -2.46 -1.14 -15.09
N VAL A 237 -1.59 -1.56 -14.18
CA VAL A 237 -0.27 -0.97 -13.90
C VAL A 237 0.63 -1.00 -15.14
N ALA A 238 0.72 -2.14 -15.84
CA ALA A 238 1.48 -2.27 -17.08
C ALA A 238 0.96 -1.34 -18.18
N GLY A 239 -0.37 -1.22 -18.32
CA GLY A 239 -1.01 -0.32 -19.26
C GLY A 239 -0.67 1.16 -19.02
N ILE A 240 -0.64 1.60 -17.76
CA ILE A 240 -0.25 2.99 -17.41
C ILE A 240 1.20 3.23 -17.80
N ALA A 241 2.10 2.30 -17.47
CA ALA A 241 3.52 2.45 -17.72
C ALA A 241 3.83 2.47 -19.22
N ALA A 242 3.29 1.50 -19.99
CA ALA A 242 3.77 1.20 -21.34
C ALA A 242 2.68 0.76 -22.33
N GLY A 243 1.40 0.87 -22.01
CA GLY A 243 0.31 0.48 -22.92
C GLY A 243 0.36 1.24 -24.25
N TYR A 244 0.02 0.58 -25.35
CA TYR A 244 0.01 1.19 -26.67
C TYR A 244 -1.25 0.83 -27.44
N SER A 245 -1.95 1.84 -27.96
CA SER A 245 -3.20 1.68 -28.71
C SER A 245 -4.27 0.89 -27.94
N ILE A 246 -4.45 1.21 -26.64
CA ILE A 246 -5.41 0.55 -25.74
C ILE A 246 -6.82 0.66 -26.35
N GLY A 247 -7.50 -0.48 -26.52
CA GLY A 247 -8.83 -0.55 -27.13
C GLY A 247 -8.86 -0.17 -28.63
N GLY A 248 -7.71 -0.21 -29.32
CA GLY A 248 -7.62 0.11 -30.75
C GLY A 248 -7.76 1.59 -31.10
N ILE A 249 -7.67 2.49 -30.10
CA ILE A 249 -7.71 3.94 -30.26
C ILE A 249 -6.37 4.57 -29.87
N ASP A 250 -6.19 5.86 -30.14
CA ASP A 250 -4.98 6.61 -29.73
C ASP A 250 -4.99 6.92 -28.22
N PHE A 251 -5.02 5.87 -27.41
CA PHE A 251 -4.90 5.90 -25.96
C PHE A 251 -3.70 5.06 -25.55
N ASN A 252 -2.68 5.72 -25.01
CA ASN A 252 -1.39 5.14 -24.69
C ASN A 252 -1.07 5.35 -23.21
N GLY A 253 -0.27 4.44 -22.66
CA GLY A 253 0.47 4.67 -21.42
C GLY A 253 1.57 5.71 -21.61
N VAL A 254 2.37 5.93 -20.56
CA VAL A 254 3.39 6.97 -20.54
C VAL A 254 4.53 6.66 -21.52
N ALA A 255 5.01 5.42 -21.59
CA ALA A 255 6.14 4.97 -22.42
C ALA A 255 5.72 3.85 -23.41
N PRO A 256 4.91 4.15 -24.44
CA PRO A 256 4.36 3.14 -25.37
C PRO A 256 5.41 2.41 -26.21
N GLY A 257 6.65 2.89 -26.27
CA GLY A 257 7.78 2.21 -26.93
C GLY A 257 8.51 1.19 -26.05
N ALA A 258 8.30 1.20 -24.73
CA ALA A 258 9.02 0.31 -23.82
C ALA A 258 8.53 -1.14 -23.91
N ASN A 259 9.42 -2.11 -23.72
CA ASN A 259 9.04 -3.51 -23.48
C ASN A 259 8.63 -3.71 -22.02
N VAL A 260 7.86 -4.76 -21.76
CA VAL A 260 7.36 -5.12 -20.43
C VAL A 260 7.83 -6.53 -20.06
N ILE A 261 8.20 -6.74 -18.81
CA ILE A 261 8.40 -8.06 -18.22
C ILE A 261 7.48 -8.17 -16.99
N SER A 262 6.65 -9.21 -16.95
CA SER A 262 5.71 -9.44 -15.85
C SER A 262 6.33 -10.35 -14.79
N LEU A 263 6.42 -9.89 -13.55
CA LEU A 263 6.92 -10.68 -12.43
C LEU A 263 5.82 -10.76 -11.37
N LYS A 264 5.05 -11.86 -11.39
CA LYS A 264 3.96 -12.09 -10.45
C LYS A 264 4.54 -12.44 -9.08
N LEU A 265 4.23 -11.61 -8.08
CA LEU A 265 4.65 -11.78 -6.68
C LEU A 265 3.48 -11.83 -5.71
N GLY A 266 2.28 -11.49 -6.17
CA GLY A 266 1.05 -11.50 -5.39
C GLY A 266 0.14 -12.66 -5.77
N ASN A 267 -0.30 -13.44 -4.79
CA ASN A 267 -1.18 -14.59 -5.00
C ASN A 267 -2.65 -14.17 -4.80
N ASN A 268 -3.43 -14.16 -5.89
CA ASN A 268 -4.80 -13.64 -5.90
C ASN A 268 -5.82 -14.54 -5.17
N LEU A 269 -5.41 -15.73 -4.70
CA LEU A 269 -6.21 -16.54 -3.77
C LEU A 269 -6.27 -15.90 -2.37
N PHE A 270 -5.31 -15.02 -2.06
CA PHE A 270 -5.24 -14.35 -0.76
C PHE A 270 -5.77 -12.92 -0.86
N ALA A 271 -6.17 -12.35 0.28
CA ALA A 271 -6.74 -11.01 0.34
C ALA A 271 -5.81 -9.97 -0.31
N GLY A 272 -6.32 -9.26 -1.32
CA GLY A 272 -5.58 -8.21 -2.02
C GLY A 272 -4.40 -8.72 -2.85
N GLY A 273 -4.33 -10.02 -3.17
CA GLY A 273 -3.20 -10.58 -3.91
C GLY A 273 -1.94 -10.70 -3.06
N ALA A 274 -2.04 -10.98 -1.75
CA ALA A 274 -0.93 -10.91 -0.81
C ALA A 274 0.33 -11.66 -1.27
N THR A 275 1.50 -11.12 -0.93
CA THR A 275 2.79 -11.78 -1.22
C THR A 275 2.97 -13.04 -0.39
N VAL A 276 3.70 -14.01 -0.94
CA VAL A 276 4.17 -15.20 -0.19
C VAL A 276 5.66 -15.09 0.12
N THR A 277 6.16 -15.92 1.04
CA THR A 277 7.56 -15.87 1.47
C THR A 277 8.53 -15.87 0.27
N GLU A 278 9.46 -14.93 0.29
CA GLU A 278 10.47 -14.61 -0.74
C GLU A 278 9.97 -14.18 -2.12
N SER A 279 8.68 -14.25 -2.44
CA SER A 279 8.16 -13.90 -3.78
C SER A 279 8.62 -12.52 -4.27
N MET A 280 8.48 -11.49 -3.42
CA MET A 280 8.93 -10.13 -3.72
C MET A 280 10.45 -10.06 -3.96
N LYS A 281 11.25 -10.69 -3.09
CA LYS A 281 12.72 -10.70 -3.18
C LYS A 281 13.21 -11.43 -4.44
N LYS A 282 12.62 -12.59 -4.76
CA LYS A 282 12.94 -13.37 -5.97
C LYS A 282 12.65 -12.58 -7.24
N ALA A 283 11.55 -11.82 -7.27
CA ALA A 283 11.23 -10.95 -8.39
C ALA A 283 12.30 -9.84 -8.60
N TYR A 284 12.78 -9.20 -7.53
CA TYR A 284 13.88 -8.25 -7.63
C TYR A 284 15.19 -8.88 -8.10
N LEU A 285 15.53 -10.07 -7.60
CA LEU A 285 16.73 -10.81 -8.03
C LEU A 285 16.65 -11.20 -9.51
N TYR A 286 15.46 -11.57 -10.00
CA TYR A 286 15.24 -11.84 -11.41
C TYR A 286 15.44 -10.58 -12.26
N ALA A 287 14.83 -9.46 -11.86
CA ALA A 287 14.99 -8.19 -12.56
C ALA A 287 16.46 -7.71 -12.59
N ASP A 288 17.18 -7.85 -11.47
CA ASP A 288 18.62 -7.56 -11.40
C ASP A 288 19.44 -8.47 -12.34
N LYS A 289 19.19 -9.78 -12.34
CA LYS A 289 19.82 -10.73 -13.26
C LYS A 289 19.62 -10.30 -14.72
N ILE A 290 18.38 -10.06 -15.13
CA ILE A 290 18.07 -9.64 -16.50
C ILE A 290 18.74 -8.31 -16.84
N SER A 291 18.74 -7.34 -15.91
CA SER A 291 19.39 -6.03 -16.12
C SER A 291 20.90 -6.13 -16.40
N LYS A 292 21.56 -7.21 -15.94
CA LYS A 292 22.98 -7.51 -16.19
C LYS A 292 23.19 -8.25 -17.51
N GLU A 293 22.19 -9.00 -17.98
CA GLU A 293 22.23 -9.75 -19.25
C GLU A 293 21.96 -8.86 -20.47
N VAL A 294 21.16 -7.79 -20.31
CA VAL A 294 20.78 -6.88 -21.41
C VAL A 294 21.56 -5.57 -21.37
N GLU A 295 21.71 -4.91 -22.53
CA GLU A 295 22.41 -3.62 -22.64
C GLU A 295 21.49 -2.39 -22.49
N VAL A 296 20.18 -2.60 -22.42
CA VAL A 296 19.17 -1.53 -22.32
C VAL A 296 18.87 -1.16 -20.86
N PRO A 297 18.46 0.08 -20.57
CA PRO A 297 18.02 0.46 -19.23
C PRO A 297 16.76 -0.31 -18.79
N CYS A 298 16.77 -0.80 -17.55
CA CYS A 298 15.64 -1.52 -16.98
C CYS A 298 15.04 -0.82 -15.76
N VAL A 299 13.78 -0.41 -15.86
CA VAL A 299 13.03 0.23 -14.78
C VAL A 299 12.13 -0.81 -14.12
N ILE A 300 12.18 -0.91 -12.80
CA ILE A 300 11.27 -1.73 -11.99
C ILE A 300 10.16 -0.83 -11.50
N ASN A 301 8.92 -1.20 -11.81
CA ASN A 301 7.74 -0.72 -11.08
C ASN A 301 7.27 -1.82 -10.13
N MET A 302 7.08 -1.47 -8.86
CA MET A 302 6.38 -2.33 -7.91
C MET A 302 5.25 -1.54 -7.25
N SER A 303 4.02 -1.95 -7.52
CA SER A 303 2.81 -1.33 -6.99
C SER A 303 2.23 -2.14 -5.82
N PHE A 304 3.12 -2.65 -4.98
CA PHE A 304 2.83 -3.56 -3.87
C PHE A 304 3.52 -3.10 -2.58
N GLY A 305 2.94 -3.38 -1.43
CA GLY A 305 3.51 -3.07 -0.12
C GLY A 305 2.47 -3.01 0.99
N ILE A 306 2.94 -3.01 2.23
CA ILE A 306 2.13 -2.86 3.45
C ILE A 306 2.59 -1.64 4.24
N GLY A 307 1.84 -1.25 5.27
CA GLY A 307 2.24 -0.15 6.15
C GLY A 307 3.57 -0.44 6.85
N SER A 308 4.29 0.61 7.25
CA SER A 308 5.57 0.46 7.96
C SER A 308 5.42 0.75 9.45
N GLU A 309 5.95 -0.14 10.30
CA GLU A 309 6.02 0.09 11.76
C GLU A 309 7.25 0.92 12.15
N ILE A 310 8.32 0.79 11.36
CA ILE A 310 9.59 1.49 11.50
C ILE A 310 10.10 1.78 10.07
N GLU A 311 9.78 2.98 9.57
CA GLU A 311 10.09 3.41 8.20
C GLU A 311 11.58 3.25 7.82
N GLY A 312 11.87 2.55 6.71
CA GLY A 312 13.25 2.36 6.22
C GLY A 312 14.09 1.35 7.03
N HIS A 313 13.45 0.45 7.81
CA HIS A 313 14.12 -0.57 8.63
C HIS A 313 13.49 -1.97 8.50
N ALA A 314 12.60 -2.20 7.53
CA ALA A 314 12.13 -3.55 7.21
C ALA A 314 13.26 -4.37 6.57
N GLU A 315 13.21 -5.70 6.70
CA GLU A 315 14.22 -6.60 6.10
C GLU A 315 14.28 -6.42 4.57
N MET A 316 13.13 -6.26 3.94
CA MET A 316 13.05 -6.00 2.49
C MET A 316 13.67 -4.67 2.08
N GLU A 317 13.59 -3.64 2.94
CA GLU A 317 14.22 -2.34 2.68
C GLU A 317 15.74 -2.42 2.76
N ALA A 318 16.25 -3.14 3.76
CA ALA A 318 17.68 -3.42 3.89
C ALA A 318 18.22 -4.22 2.69
N PHE A 319 17.46 -5.23 2.22
CA PHE A 319 17.80 -5.99 1.02
C PHE A 319 17.87 -5.08 -0.23
N LEU A 320 16.92 -4.16 -0.43
CA LEU A 320 16.94 -3.25 -1.58
C LEU A 320 18.09 -2.23 -1.51
N GLU A 321 18.48 -1.81 -0.31
CA GLU A 321 19.68 -0.99 -0.11
C GLU A 321 20.94 -1.73 -0.57
N GLU A 322 21.13 -2.98 -0.14
CA GLU A 322 22.25 -3.82 -0.59
C GLU A 322 22.21 -4.06 -2.11
N LEU A 323 21.06 -4.44 -2.66
CA LEU A 323 20.89 -4.73 -4.08
C LEU A 323 21.25 -3.52 -4.97
N THR A 324 20.82 -2.31 -4.57
CA THR A 324 21.09 -1.09 -5.35
C THR A 324 22.49 -0.54 -5.15
N GLU A 325 23.16 -0.87 -4.04
CA GLU A 325 24.60 -0.63 -3.87
C GLU A 325 25.43 -1.51 -4.82
N GLU A 326 25.06 -2.79 -4.96
CA GLU A 326 25.71 -3.72 -5.90
C GLU A 326 25.41 -3.39 -7.37
N ASN A 327 24.18 -2.97 -7.68
CA ASN A 327 23.74 -2.55 -9.01
C ASN A 327 23.14 -1.14 -9.01
N PRO A 328 23.97 -0.09 -9.14
CA PRO A 328 23.50 1.30 -9.11
C PRO A 328 22.75 1.74 -10.37
N TYR A 329 22.52 0.83 -11.33
CA TYR A 329 21.79 1.07 -12.57
C TYR A 329 20.43 0.38 -12.60
N LEU A 330 19.99 -0.18 -11.47
CA LEU A 330 18.63 -0.65 -11.27
C LEU A 330 17.75 0.52 -10.82
N TYR A 331 16.73 0.88 -11.61
CA TYR A 331 15.82 1.99 -11.30
C TYR A 331 14.53 1.42 -10.72
N ILE A 332 14.30 1.59 -9.43
CA ILE A 332 13.16 1.03 -8.69
C ILE A 332 12.18 2.15 -8.32
N CYS A 333 10.94 2.02 -8.78
CA CYS A 333 9.85 2.94 -8.54
C CYS A 333 8.69 2.24 -7.83
N LEU A 334 8.21 2.83 -6.72
CA LEU A 334 7.13 2.31 -5.90
C LEU A 334 6.07 3.38 -5.64
N GLY A 335 4.86 2.92 -5.33
CA GLY A 335 3.85 3.78 -4.71
C GLY A 335 4.26 4.12 -3.29
N SER A 336 3.92 5.32 -2.79
CA SER A 336 4.27 5.69 -1.41
C SER A 336 3.46 4.94 -0.34
N GLY A 337 2.34 4.32 -0.70
CA GLY A 337 1.38 3.74 0.23
C GLY A 337 0.04 4.47 0.21
N ASN A 338 -1.01 3.77 0.62
CA ASN A 338 -2.39 4.27 0.68
C ASN A 338 -2.88 4.47 2.13
N GLU A 339 -1.96 4.58 3.08
CA GLU A 339 -2.19 4.69 4.51
C GLU A 339 -2.21 6.14 5.01
N GLY A 340 -2.16 7.11 4.10
CA GLY A 340 -2.40 8.52 4.40
C GLY A 340 -3.87 8.78 4.79
N PRO A 341 -4.24 10.02 5.17
CA PRO A 341 -3.48 11.27 5.19
C PRO A 341 -2.57 11.48 6.40
N GLY A 342 -2.49 10.56 7.37
CA GLY A 342 -1.60 10.68 8.53
C GLY A 342 -0.15 10.92 8.11
N ILE A 343 0.59 11.76 8.86
CA ILE A 343 2.05 11.79 8.70
C ILE A 343 2.64 10.49 9.27
N SER A 344 3.83 10.11 8.79
CA SER A 344 4.49 8.86 9.18
C SER A 344 3.77 7.62 8.61
N SER A 345 3.38 7.70 7.33
CA SER A 345 2.60 6.66 6.64
C SER A 345 3.24 6.03 5.38
N PRO A 346 4.46 6.36 4.89
CA PRO A 346 5.04 5.62 3.79
C PRO A 346 5.14 4.12 4.08
N GLY A 347 4.61 3.31 3.17
CA GLY A 347 4.63 1.85 3.29
C GLY A 347 6.02 1.26 3.01
N LEU A 348 6.25 0.03 3.49
CA LEU A 348 7.44 -0.74 3.13
C LEU A 348 7.23 -1.42 1.76
N PRO A 349 8.27 -1.51 0.92
CA PRO A 349 9.63 -0.99 1.12
C PRO A 349 9.83 0.45 0.55
N SER A 350 8.75 1.19 0.28
CA SER A 350 8.83 2.54 -0.33
C SER A 350 9.51 3.58 0.55
N ALA A 351 9.58 3.34 1.87
CA ALA A 351 10.22 4.21 2.83
C ALA A 351 11.77 4.18 2.75
N SER A 352 12.35 3.17 2.10
CA SER A 352 13.79 3.09 1.84
C SER A 352 14.32 4.28 1.01
N TYR A 353 15.55 4.70 1.31
CA TYR A 353 16.27 5.70 0.52
C TYR A 353 16.70 5.17 -0.85
N ALA A 354 16.90 3.85 -0.98
CA ALA A 354 17.41 3.20 -2.19
C ALA A 354 16.46 3.30 -3.39
N VAL A 355 15.16 3.48 -3.12
CA VAL A 355 14.10 3.43 -4.12
C VAL A 355 13.49 4.81 -4.37
N PHE A 356 12.75 4.95 -5.47
CA PHE A 356 11.94 6.13 -5.77
C PHE A 356 10.49 5.91 -5.38
N SER A 357 9.89 6.84 -4.65
CA SER A 357 8.51 6.76 -4.16
C SER A 357 7.61 7.81 -4.81
N SER A 358 6.44 7.39 -5.27
CA SER A 358 5.46 8.21 -5.98
C SER A 358 4.17 8.34 -5.18
N GLY A 359 3.80 9.57 -4.80
CA GLY A 359 2.50 9.91 -4.23
C GLY A 359 1.42 10.09 -5.31
N ALA A 360 0.14 9.99 -4.92
CA ALA A 360 -0.98 9.92 -5.85
C ALA A 360 -1.76 11.23 -5.96
N ILE A 361 -1.97 11.71 -7.19
CA ILE A 361 -2.77 12.91 -7.52
C ILE A 361 -4.06 12.51 -8.24
N LEU A 362 -5.16 13.18 -7.88
CA LEU A 362 -6.36 13.28 -8.71
C LEU A 362 -6.34 14.62 -9.46
N THR A 363 -6.21 14.55 -10.77
CA THR A 363 -6.19 15.74 -11.63
C THR A 363 -7.61 16.23 -11.91
N GLN A 364 -7.76 17.50 -12.26
CA GLN A 364 -9.07 18.11 -12.56
C GLN A 364 -9.82 17.39 -13.68
N GLU A 365 -9.11 17.02 -14.75
CA GLU A 365 -9.70 16.36 -15.90
C GLU A 365 -10.18 14.95 -15.59
N VAL A 366 -9.35 14.13 -14.94
CA VAL A 366 -9.73 12.77 -14.52
C VAL A 366 -10.81 12.85 -13.45
N GLY A 367 -10.71 13.77 -12.50
CA GLY A 367 -11.75 14.04 -11.51
C GLY A 367 -13.10 14.28 -12.17
N ARG A 368 -13.15 15.12 -13.20
CA ARG A 368 -14.36 15.44 -13.95
C ARG A 368 -14.87 14.25 -14.75
N ASP A 369 -14.01 13.66 -15.57
CA ASP A 369 -14.41 12.68 -16.59
C ASP A 369 -14.67 11.30 -15.99
N ASN A 370 -13.83 10.90 -15.03
CA ASN A 370 -13.92 9.59 -14.40
C ASN A 370 -14.73 9.61 -13.10
N TYR A 371 -14.81 10.71 -12.35
CA TYR A 371 -15.47 10.71 -11.02
C TYR A 371 -16.62 11.72 -10.88
N GLY A 372 -16.91 12.53 -11.90
CA GLY A 372 -17.91 13.60 -11.81
C GLY A 372 -17.55 14.70 -10.81
N ALA A 373 -16.27 14.81 -10.43
CA ALA A 373 -15.74 15.80 -9.51
C ALA A 373 -15.26 17.03 -10.29
N THR A 374 -15.95 18.17 -10.13
CA THR A 374 -15.47 19.45 -10.66
C THR A 374 -14.48 20.07 -9.67
N LEU A 375 -13.21 19.68 -9.78
CA LEU A 375 -12.14 20.17 -8.90
C LEU A 375 -11.70 21.59 -9.31
N ASN A 376 -11.34 22.42 -8.33
CA ASN A 376 -10.79 23.77 -8.59
C ASN A 376 -9.28 23.75 -8.92
N LYS A 377 -8.58 22.69 -8.51
CA LYS A 377 -7.15 22.45 -8.76
C LYS A 377 -6.88 20.94 -8.68
N ASP A 378 -5.72 20.52 -9.16
CA ASP A 378 -5.26 19.15 -8.95
C ASP A 378 -4.99 18.94 -7.45
N ILE A 379 -5.39 17.78 -6.92
CA ILE A 379 -5.30 17.48 -5.49
C ILE A 379 -4.50 16.19 -5.26
N ILE A 380 -3.71 16.15 -4.20
CA ILE A 380 -3.16 14.90 -3.69
C ILE A 380 -4.33 14.09 -3.10
N LEU A 381 -4.47 12.84 -3.53
CA LEU A 381 -5.48 11.93 -3.05
C LEU A 381 -5.33 11.76 -1.53
N TYR A 382 -6.45 11.83 -0.80
CA TYR A 382 -6.41 11.94 0.66
C TYR A 382 -5.69 10.74 1.33
N PHE A 383 -5.75 9.56 0.73
CA PHE A 383 -5.11 8.35 1.22
C PHE A 383 -3.63 8.24 0.84
N SER A 384 -3.10 9.08 -0.06
CA SER A 384 -1.68 9.01 -0.43
C SER A 384 -0.82 9.24 0.81
N SER A 385 0.03 8.26 1.13
CA SER A 385 0.93 8.31 2.28
C SER A 385 1.86 9.51 2.26
N ARG A 386 2.25 9.97 3.45
CA ARG A 386 2.93 11.24 3.68
C ARG A 386 4.05 11.04 4.68
N GLY A 387 5.23 11.60 4.38
CA GLY A 387 6.43 11.41 5.17
C GLY A 387 6.33 11.94 6.60
N GLY A 388 7.44 11.80 7.31
CA GLY A 388 7.60 12.21 8.70
C GLY A 388 9.03 11.94 9.11
N GLU A 389 9.28 10.69 9.50
CA GLU A 389 10.57 10.14 9.89
C GLU A 389 11.47 9.96 8.67
N VAL A 390 10.88 9.61 7.52
CA VAL A 390 11.54 9.60 6.21
C VAL A 390 11.08 10.72 5.28
N ARG A 391 11.92 11.03 4.30
CA ARG A 391 11.69 12.05 3.26
C ARG A 391 10.96 11.49 2.03
N LYS A 392 9.75 10.98 2.24
CA LYS A 392 8.89 10.40 1.19
C LYS A 392 7.52 11.08 1.16
N PRO A 393 6.79 11.09 0.01
CA PRO A 393 7.22 10.58 -1.30
C PRO A 393 8.36 11.42 -1.91
N ASP A 394 8.99 10.94 -2.99
CA ASP A 394 9.99 11.73 -3.73
C ASP A 394 9.30 12.79 -4.61
N VAL A 395 8.22 12.41 -5.28
CA VAL A 395 7.33 13.28 -6.07
C VAL A 395 5.89 12.77 -5.98
N CYS A 396 4.95 13.50 -6.56
CA CYS A 396 3.62 12.99 -6.86
C CYS A 396 3.38 12.87 -8.36
N SER A 397 2.55 11.90 -8.75
CA SER A 397 2.17 11.60 -10.13
C SER A 397 0.66 11.33 -10.22
N PRO A 398 0.05 11.31 -11.42
CA PRO A 398 -1.35 10.93 -11.56
C PRO A 398 -1.58 9.54 -10.96
N GLY A 399 -2.47 9.46 -9.97
CA GLY A 399 -2.77 8.22 -9.25
C GLY A 399 -4.23 7.82 -9.36
N ALA A 400 -4.97 8.38 -10.31
CA ALA A 400 -6.30 7.95 -10.71
C ALA A 400 -6.38 8.00 -12.23
N CYS A 401 -6.87 6.93 -12.84
CA CYS A 401 -6.92 6.80 -14.30
C CYS A 401 -7.78 5.60 -14.73
N THR A 402 -8.10 5.58 -16.02
CA THR A 402 -8.47 4.37 -16.74
C THR A 402 -7.23 3.78 -17.41
N SER A 403 -7.15 2.46 -17.57
CA SER A 403 -6.07 1.74 -18.26
C SER A 403 -6.60 0.44 -18.86
N THR A 404 -5.72 -0.35 -19.49
CA THR A 404 -6.08 -1.71 -19.93
C THR A 404 -6.25 -2.64 -18.72
N VAL A 405 -7.22 -3.54 -18.79
CA VAL A 405 -7.51 -4.58 -17.78
C VAL A 405 -7.82 -5.89 -18.51
N PRO A 406 -7.63 -7.07 -17.90
CA PRO A 406 -7.99 -8.33 -18.52
C PRO A 406 -9.45 -8.33 -18.97
N ASN A 407 -9.77 -9.08 -20.02
CA ASN A 407 -11.12 -9.04 -20.63
C ASN A 407 -12.25 -9.54 -19.72
N TRP A 408 -11.93 -10.25 -18.62
CA TRP A 408 -12.91 -10.66 -17.61
C TRP A 408 -13.23 -9.54 -16.62
N GLU A 409 -12.40 -8.50 -16.52
CA GLU A 409 -12.60 -7.34 -15.66
C GLU A 409 -13.51 -6.31 -16.36
N SER A 410 -14.56 -5.88 -15.66
CA SER A 410 -15.52 -4.90 -16.18
C SER A 410 -15.25 -3.47 -15.70
N TRP A 411 -14.28 -3.31 -14.80
CA TRP A 411 -13.94 -2.06 -14.15
C TRP A 411 -12.51 -1.63 -14.47
N ASP A 412 -12.38 -0.63 -15.35
CA ASP A 412 -11.08 -0.13 -15.83
C ASP A 412 -10.57 1.11 -15.08
N ARG A 413 -11.35 1.65 -14.13
CA ARG A 413 -11.08 2.89 -13.41
C ARG A 413 -10.50 2.63 -12.02
N PHE A 414 -9.17 2.70 -11.90
CA PHE A 414 -8.47 2.50 -10.63
C PHE A 414 -7.89 3.81 -10.09
N TRP A 415 -7.62 3.82 -8.78
CA TRP A 415 -6.91 4.89 -8.09
C TRP A 415 -6.05 4.33 -6.96
N GLY A 416 -4.93 4.98 -6.67
CA GLY A 416 -3.94 4.49 -5.73
C GLY A 416 -2.56 5.07 -6.02
N THR A 417 -1.66 5.02 -5.04
CA THR A 417 -0.23 5.18 -5.34
C THR A 417 0.27 4.09 -6.28
N SER A 418 -0.42 2.95 -6.33
CA SER A 418 -0.24 1.87 -7.29
C SER A 418 -0.38 2.30 -8.76
N MET A 419 -1.13 3.37 -9.06
CA MET A 419 -1.24 3.96 -10.40
C MET A 419 -0.22 5.08 -10.61
N ALA A 420 0.19 5.77 -9.53
CA ALA A 420 1.20 6.82 -9.59
C ALA A 420 2.62 6.30 -9.78
N ALA A 421 2.91 5.09 -9.30
CA ALA A 421 4.20 4.41 -9.47
C ALA A 421 4.50 4.06 -10.94
N PRO A 422 3.63 3.35 -11.69
CA PRO A 422 3.90 2.99 -13.08
C PRO A 422 3.96 4.23 -13.97
N TYR A 423 3.23 5.28 -13.61
CA TYR A 423 3.35 6.57 -14.28
C TYR A 423 4.78 7.13 -14.19
N SER A 424 5.33 7.17 -12.97
CA SER A 424 6.69 7.63 -12.71
C SER A 424 7.73 6.71 -13.38
N ALA A 425 7.52 5.39 -13.36
CA ALA A 425 8.36 4.43 -14.08
C ALA A 425 8.36 4.69 -15.59
N GLY A 426 7.20 4.98 -16.17
CA GLY A 426 7.07 5.38 -17.57
C GLY A 426 7.84 6.67 -17.87
N VAL A 427 7.73 7.71 -17.02
CA VAL A 427 8.50 8.95 -17.20
C VAL A 427 10.01 8.66 -17.14
N MET A 428 10.47 7.82 -16.21
CA MET A 428 11.87 7.40 -16.15
C MET A 428 12.32 6.68 -17.42
N SER A 429 11.48 5.80 -17.98
CA SER A 429 11.73 5.12 -19.25
C SER A 429 11.86 6.11 -20.42
N LEU A 430 11.01 7.15 -20.50
CA LEU A 430 11.14 8.21 -21.51
C LEU A 430 12.51 8.91 -21.42
N LEU A 431 12.91 9.29 -20.21
CA LEU A 431 14.19 9.96 -19.95
C LEU A 431 15.39 9.07 -20.31
N LEU A 432 15.33 7.79 -19.97
CA LEU A 432 16.38 6.81 -20.25
C LEU A 432 16.47 6.47 -21.75
N SER A 433 15.34 6.40 -22.45
CA SER A 433 15.27 6.23 -23.90
C SER A 433 15.98 7.38 -24.62
N ALA A 434 15.67 8.63 -24.22
CA ALA A 434 16.37 9.80 -24.75
C ALA A 434 17.87 9.78 -24.45
N ALA A 435 18.28 9.47 -23.20
CA ALA A 435 19.69 9.40 -22.83
C ALA A 435 20.45 8.35 -23.66
N SER A 436 19.86 7.17 -23.86
CA SER A 436 20.47 6.08 -24.63
C SER A 436 20.67 6.46 -26.09
N LYS A 437 19.76 7.27 -26.64
CA LYS A 437 19.84 7.75 -28.02
C LYS A 437 20.80 8.93 -28.21
N GLU A 438 20.75 9.92 -27.32
CA GLU A 438 21.53 11.16 -27.43
C GLU A 438 22.97 11.00 -26.92
N TYR A 439 23.17 10.14 -25.93
CA TYR A 439 24.45 9.94 -25.25
C TYR A 439 24.84 8.45 -25.18
N PRO A 440 25.07 7.77 -26.32
CA PRO A 440 25.42 6.36 -26.34
C PRO A 440 26.61 6.02 -25.43
N GLY A 441 26.47 4.99 -24.60
CA GLY A 441 27.50 4.54 -23.66
C GLY A 441 27.53 5.28 -22.32
N VAL A 442 26.69 6.31 -22.12
CA VAL A 442 26.53 6.97 -20.82
C VAL A 442 25.44 6.24 -20.02
N LYS A 443 25.82 5.54 -18.96
CA LYS A 443 24.88 4.96 -17.99
C LYS A 443 24.57 5.97 -16.88
N ILE A 444 23.29 6.17 -16.57
CA ILE A 444 22.84 7.12 -15.54
C ILE A 444 22.64 6.34 -14.23
N PRO A 445 23.36 6.63 -13.15
CA PRO A 445 23.07 5.99 -11.86
C PRO A 445 21.64 6.29 -11.40
N SER A 446 20.96 5.30 -10.80
CA SER A 446 19.55 5.40 -10.41
C SER A 446 19.28 6.59 -9.48
N GLN A 447 20.14 6.76 -8.47
CA GLN A 447 20.07 7.88 -7.53
C GLN A 447 20.24 9.26 -8.19
N LEU A 448 20.98 9.36 -9.31
CA LEU A 448 21.06 10.59 -10.10
C LEU A 448 19.78 10.81 -10.92
N LEU A 449 19.21 9.75 -11.51
CA LEU A 449 17.92 9.85 -12.21
C LEU A 449 16.80 10.30 -11.26
N TYR A 450 16.70 9.71 -10.07
CA TYR A 450 15.73 10.11 -9.04
C TYR A 450 15.87 11.56 -8.64
N LYS A 451 17.13 12.03 -8.53
CA LYS A 451 17.40 13.44 -8.28
C LYS A 451 16.92 14.32 -9.44
N ILE A 452 17.17 13.94 -10.67
CA ILE A 452 16.70 14.69 -11.85
C ILE A 452 15.18 14.80 -11.84
N VAL A 453 14.47 13.69 -11.58
CA VAL A 453 13.00 13.69 -11.52
C VAL A 453 12.50 14.58 -10.39
N ARG A 454 13.10 14.50 -9.19
CA ARG A 454 12.76 15.39 -8.06
C ARG A 454 12.97 16.88 -8.38
N GLU A 455 14.17 17.25 -8.81
CA GLU A 455 14.54 18.65 -9.02
C GLU A 455 13.86 19.29 -10.24
N SER A 456 13.25 18.47 -11.11
CA SER A 456 12.47 18.92 -12.27
C SER A 456 10.96 18.98 -12.02
N ALA A 457 10.49 18.45 -10.89
CA ALA A 457 9.09 18.46 -10.50
C ALA A 457 8.55 19.88 -10.27
N THR A 458 7.24 20.04 -10.46
CA THR A 458 6.53 21.31 -10.33
C THR A 458 5.86 21.39 -8.97
N ASN A 459 6.24 22.39 -8.16
CA ASN A 459 5.65 22.58 -6.83
C ASN A 459 4.14 22.81 -6.89
N MET A 460 3.39 22.05 -6.08
CA MET A 460 1.95 22.17 -5.90
C MET A 460 1.64 23.12 -4.73
N GLU A 461 0.83 24.14 -5.00
CA GLU A 461 0.46 25.15 -3.98
C GLU A 461 -0.51 24.57 -2.93
N GLY A 462 -0.19 24.83 -1.66
CA GLY A 462 -0.97 24.38 -0.51
C GLY A 462 -0.53 23.05 0.09
N TYR A 463 0.52 22.43 -0.45
CA TYR A 463 1.13 21.20 0.06
C TYR A 463 2.54 21.46 0.57
N ASN A 464 2.97 20.71 1.59
CA ASN A 464 4.34 20.78 2.10
C ASN A 464 5.18 19.58 1.61
N HIS A 465 6.47 19.56 1.95
CA HIS A 465 7.43 18.53 1.50
C HIS A 465 7.05 17.10 1.90
N LEU A 466 6.30 16.91 2.98
CA LEU A 466 5.83 15.58 3.41
C LEU A 466 4.63 15.10 2.59
N ASP A 467 3.83 16.03 2.07
CA ASP A 467 2.68 15.67 1.23
C ASP A 467 3.14 15.37 -0.20
N GLN A 468 4.03 16.20 -0.77
CA GLN A 468 4.31 16.21 -2.21
C GLN A 468 5.74 15.82 -2.61
N GLY A 469 6.65 15.64 -1.65
CA GLY A 469 8.09 15.56 -1.95
C GLY A 469 8.56 16.84 -2.65
N HIS A 470 9.06 16.70 -3.87
CA HIS A 470 9.45 17.84 -4.71
C HIS A 470 8.32 18.41 -5.59
N GLY A 471 7.13 17.79 -5.57
CA GLY A 471 5.94 18.23 -6.27
C GLY A 471 5.51 17.29 -7.39
N TYR A 472 4.78 17.85 -8.36
CA TYR A 472 4.18 17.10 -9.45
C TYR A 472 5.20 16.78 -10.55
N ILE A 473 5.32 15.51 -10.92
CA ILE A 473 6.27 15.04 -11.93
C ILE A 473 6.16 15.80 -13.27
N ASN A 474 7.31 16.05 -13.92
CA ASN A 474 7.34 16.75 -15.21
C ASN A 474 8.40 16.17 -16.17
N ALA A 475 7.95 15.56 -17.27
CA ALA A 475 8.82 14.84 -18.21
C ALA A 475 9.74 15.78 -19.01
N VAL A 476 9.23 16.91 -19.51
CA VAL A 476 10.00 17.88 -20.31
C VAL A 476 11.08 18.56 -19.47
N ASN A 477 10.74 18.99 -18.26
CA ASN A 477 11.71 19.55 -17.32
C ASN A 477 12.77 18.49 -16.95
N GLY A 478 12.35 17.24 -16.76
CA GLY A 478 13.24 16.11 -16.48
C GLY A 478 14.29 15.93 -17.57
N LEU A 479 13.89 15.91 -18.85
CA LEU A 479 14.82 15.76 -19.97
C LEU A 479 15.77 16.94 -20.11
N ASN A 480 15.26 18.17 -19.94
CA ASN A 480 16.11 19.37 -19.97
C ASN A 480 17.17 19.33 -18.86
N LEU A 481 16.81 18.88 -17.66
CA LEU A 481 17.74 18.77 -16.54
C LEU A 481 18.73 17.61 -16.72
N LEU A 482 18.27 16.48 -17.27
CA LEU A 482 19.11 15.32 -17.61
C LEU A 482 20.22 15.72 -18.59
N ARG A 483 19.87 16.32 -19.73
CA ARG A 483 20.83 16.84 -20.73
C ARG A 483 21.84 17.77 -20.08
N LYS A 484 21.35 18.74 -19.30
CA LYS A 484 22.20 19.69 -18.57
C LYS A 484 23.21 19.00 -17.65
N TYR A 485 22.79 17.98 -16.88
CA TYR A 485 23.69 17.28 -15.95
C TYR A 485 24.67 16.36 -16.65
N ILE A 486 24.28 15.71 -17.75
CA ILE A 486 25.20 14.94 -18.59
C ILE A 486 26.26 15.87 -19.20
N ASP A 487 25.85 16.99 -19.81
CA ASP A 487 26.75 17.96 -20.44
C ASP A 487 27.74 18.61 -19.44
N GLN A 488 27.33 18.76 -18.18
CA GLN A 488 28.19 19.26 -17.09
C GLN A 488 29.12 18.18 -16.51
N GLY A 489 28.99 16.93 -16.97
CA GLY A 489 29.74 15.78 -16.50
C GLY A 489 29.40 15.39 -15.07
N GLU A 490 28.18 15.68 -14.60
CA GLU A 490 27.75 15.35 -13.24
C GLU A 490 27.57 13.85 -13.05
N VAL A 491 27.28 13.08 -14.11
CA VAL A 491 27.23 11.60 -14.06
C VAL A 491 28.49 11.00 -13.42
N ASN A 492 29.67 11.54 -13.76
CA ASN A 492 30.96 11.07 -13.25
C ASN A 492 31.38 11.70 -11.90
N LYS A 493 30.64 12.70 -11.42
CA LYS A 493 30.97 13.47 -10.19
C LYS A 493 29.92 13.29 -9.09
N PHE A 494 28.81 12.63 -9.42
CA PHE A 494 27.69 12.41 -8.55
C PHE A 494 28.12 11.52 -7.39
N GLU A 495 27.75 11.94 -6.20
CA GLU A 495 28.01 11.25 -4.95
C GLU A 495 26.68 11.19 -4.19
N THR A 496 26.52 10.18 -3.35
CA THR A 496 25.36 10.04 -2.47
C THR A 496 25.75 10.36 -1.02
N TYR A 497 24.75 10.56 -0.17
CA TYR A 497 24.98 11.01 1.20
C TYR A 497 24.03 10.30 2.16
N THR A 498 24.59 9.77 3.26
CA THR A 498 23.80 9.29 4.39
C THR A 498 23.58 10.44 5.36
N ILE A 499 22.31 10.72 5.67
CA ILE A 499 21.90 11.77 6.61
C ILE A 499 21.19 11.11 7.78
N VAL A 500 21.58 11.51 8.99
CA VAL A 500 20.94 11.04 10.22
C VAL A 500 20.73 12.21 11.16
N SER A 501 19.55 12.33 11.75
CA SER A 501 19.24 13.34 12.77
C SER A 501 18.39 12.75 13.90
N THR A 502 18.00 13.60 14.84
CA THR A 502 17.27 13.22 16.04
C THR A 502 15.82 12.89 15.72
N ALA A 503 15.36 11.74 16.20
CA ALA A 503 13.96 11.32 16.15
C ALA A 503 13.62 10.50 17.41
N PRO A 504 13.18 11.14 18.51
CA PRO A 504 13.09 10.49 19.83
C PRO A 504 12.20 9.26 19.88
N ASN A 505 11.15 9.21 19.06
CA ASN A 505 10.18 8.12 19.03
C ASN A 505 10.62 6.97 18.10
N PHE A 506 11.72 7.15 17.37
CA PHE A 506 12.25 6.15 16.45
C PHE A 506 13.26 5.23 17.14
N PRO A 507 13.50 4.01 16.65
CA PRO A 507 14.55 3.16 17.18
C PRO A 507 15.89 3.89 17.24
N ASN A 508 16.61 3.73 18.36
CA ASN A 508 17.87 4.44 18.65
C ASN A 508 17.78 5.98 18.71
N GLY A 509 16.58 6.55 18.67
CA GLY A 509 16.34 7.99 18.75
C GLY A 509 16.77 8.77 17.50
N LYS A 510 16.85 8.12 16.33
CA LYS A 510 17.41 8.71 15.10
C LYS A 510 16.70 8.26 13.83
N SER A 511 16.53 9.17 12.87
CA SER A 511 16.00 8.87 11.53
C SER A 511 16.75 9.66 10.45
N SER A 512 16.36 9.51 9.18
CA SER A 512 16.91 10.31 8.08
C SER A 512 16.52 11.80 8.18
N ASN A 513 15.36 12.09 8.76
CA ASN A 513 14.91 13.44 9.08
C ASN A 513 15.22 13.84 10.53
N LEU A 514 15.21 15.13 10.83
CA LEU A 514 15.05 15.64 12.20
C LEU A 514 13.56 15.63 12.51
N TYR A 515 13.09 14.66 13.30
CA TYR A 515 11.67 14.42 13.52
C TYR A 515 11.29 14.56 15.00
N LEU A 516 10.48 15.56 15.33
CA LEU A 516 9.99 15.81 16.68
C LEU A 516 8.45 15.82 16.68
N ARG A 517 7.82 14.67 16.94
CA ARG A 517 6.35 14.59 17.05
C ARG A 517 5.79 15.37 18.25
N ASN A 518 6.63 15.69 19.25
CA ASN A 518 6.28 16.62 20.33
C ASN A 518 7.33 17.74 20.42
N GLY A 519 7.12 18.86 19.75
CA GLY A 519 8.00 20.04 19.83
C GLY A 519 7.72 20.94 21.04
N SER A 520 6.81 20.57 21.94
CA SER A 520 6.39 21.44 23.03
C SER A 520 7.46 21.70 24.08
N PHE A 521 8.39 20.76 24.26
CA PHE A 521 9.47 20.86 25.23
C PHE A 521 10.66 21.67 24.71
N LEU A 522 10.62 22.12 23.46
CA LEU A 522 11.69 22.91 22.85
C LEU A 522 11.97 24.19 23.65
N GLN A 523 13.23 24.31 24.07
CA GLN A 523 13.80 25.49 24.69
C GLN A 523 14.50 26.36 23.65
N LYS A 524 14.57 27.66 23.92
CA LYS A 524 15.18 28.64 23.00
C LYS A 524 16.65 28.36 22.68
N GLU A 525 17.37 27.74 23.61
CA GLU A 525 18.80 27.43 23.45
C GLU A 525 19.07 26.05 22.86
N ASP A 526 18.03 25.24 22.64
CA ASP A 526 18.20 23.89 22.11
C ASP A 526 18.82 23.95 20.70
N THR A 527 19.79 23.07 20.50
CA THR A 527 20.50 22.92 19.23
C THR A 527 20.42 21.47 18.80
N TYR A 528 19.99 21.27 17.57
CA TYR A 528 19.93 19.95 16.93
C TYR A 528 20.95 19.88 15.82
N SER A 529 21.23 18.68 15.32
CA SER A 529 22.16 18.52 14.21
C SER A 529 21.77 17.40 13.26
N PHE A 530 22.13 17.60 12.00
CA PHE A 530 22.17 16.57 10.99
C PHE A 530 23.60 16.07 10.88
N LYS A 531 23.81 14.77 11.09
CA LYS A 531 25.06 14.09 10.75
C LYS A 531 25.01 13.70 9.29
N ILE A 532 26.02 14.10 8.52
CA ILE A 532 26.09 13.87 7.08
C ILE A 532 27.38 13.14 6.76
N THR A 533 27.28 12.03 6.04
CA THR A 533 28.39 11.22 5.56
C THR A 533 28.32 11.14 4.03
N ARG A 534 29.45 11.31 3.35
CA ARG A 534 29.56 11.09 1.90
C ARG A 534 29.75 9.61 1.61
N ASN A 535 29.02 9.13 0.61
CA ASN A 535 29.08 7.76 0.14
C ASN A 535 29.62 7.75 -1.30
N ASN A 536 30.25 6.65 -1.70
CA ASN A 536 30.74 6.41 -3.08
C ASN A 536 31.56 7.57 -3.68
N PHE A 537 32.31 8.28 -2.84
CA PHE A 537 33.13 9.42 -3.25
C PHE A 537 34.40 8.95 -3.97
N GLN A 538 34.84 9.72 -4.96
CA GLN A 538 36.14 9.47 -5.58
C GLN A 538 37.24 9.98 -4.66
N GLU A 539 38.14 9.09 -4.23
CA GLU A 539 39.37 9.49 -3.55
C GLU A 539 40.20 10.36 -4.50
N THR A 540 40.29 11.65 -4.22
CA THR A 540 41.09 12.60 -4.99
C THR A 540 42.04 13.36 -4.07
N ASP A 541 43.12 13.92 -4.65
CA ASP A 541 44.06 14.80 -3.94
C ASP A 541 43.36 16.03 -3.31
N LYS A 542 42.18 16.40 -3.81
CA LYS A 542 41.30 17.40 -3.19
C LYS A 542 40.57 16.78 -2.00
N PHE A 543 41.22 16.93 -0.86
CA PHE A 543 40.84 16.46 0.46
C PHE A 543 39.40 16.78 0.94
N TYR A 544 38.70 17.78 0.39
CA TYR A 544 37.36 18.17 0.87
C TYR A 544 36.48 18.79 -0.24
N ARG A 545 35.16 18.63 -0.10
CA ARG A 545 34.13 19.34 -0.90
C ARG A 545 33.41 20.35 0.01
N ALA A 546 33.15 21.55 -0.53
CA ALA A 546 32.52 22.66 0.17
C ALA A 546 31.07 22.86 -0.29
N TYR A 547 30.18 23.18 0.64
CA TYR A 547 28.75 23.33 0.37
C TYR A 547 28.21 24.60 1.00
N ARG A 548 27.33 25.29 0.28
CA ARG A 548 26.52 26.41 0.76
C ARG A 548 25.16 25.88 1.18
N LEU A 549 24.73 26.21 2.39
CA LEU A 549 23.46 25.75 2.97
C LEU A 549 22.39 26.82 2.78
N GLU A 550 21.24 26.42 2.26
CA GLU A 550 20.05 27.28 2.14
C GLU A 550 18.86 26.59 2.79
N CYS A 551 18.14 27.30 3.65
CA CYS A 551 16.89 26.83 4.24
C CYS A 551 15.72 27.57 3.58
N ASP A 552 14.66 26.84 3.26
CA ASP A 552 13.44 27.41 2.67
C ASP A 552 12.43 27.91 3.72
N SER A 553 12.77 27.76 4.99
CA SER A 553 11.98 28.20 6.13
C SER A 553 12.73 29.25 6.93
N ASP A 554 11.96 30.11 7.59
CA ASP A 554 12.46 31.18 8.45
C ASP A 554 12.38 30.84 9.94
N TRP A 555 11.73 29.72 10.32
CA TRP A 555 11.66 29.21 11.69
C TRP A 555 12.79 28.22 12.03
N LEU A 556 13.43 27.62 11.03
CA LEU A 556 14.60 26.77 11.19
C LEU A 556 15.87 27.52 10.77
N LEU A 557 16.83 27.66 11.67
CA LEU A 557 18.03 28.46 11.46
C LEU A 557 19.28 27.57 11.45
N PRO A 558 19.88 27.29 10.27
CA PRO A 558 21.23 26.74 10.21
C PRO A 558 22.24 27.68 10.88
N ILE A 559 22.98 27.18 11.87
CA ILE A 559 24.00 27.98 12.58
C ILE A 559 25.13 28.37 11.62
N GLN A 560 25.49 27.44 10.73
CA GLN A 560 26.45 27.64 9.66
C GLN A 560 25.75 27.88 8.31
N LYS A 561 26.32 28.80 7.52
CA LYS A 561 25.90 29.04 6.11
C LYS A 561 26.67 28.19 5.09
N LYS A 562 27.77 27.58 5.53
CA LYS A 562 28.61 26.69 4.73
C LYS A 562 29.05 25.50 5.55
N THR A 563 29.23 24.36 4.91
CA THR A 563 29.84 23.18 5.51
C THR A 563 30.86 22.56 4.57
N TYR A 564 31.75 21.75 5.11
CA TYR A 564 32.80 21.06 4.38
C TYR A 564 32.79 19.60 4.81
N ILE A 565 32.91 18.69 3.84
CA ILE A 565 33.00 17.26 4.12
C ILE A 565 34.30 16.76 3.50
N ARG A 566 35.12 16.14 4.35
CA ARG A 566 36.41 15.56 3.99
C ARG A 566 36.21 14.06 3.78
N ASN A 567 36.30 13.59 2.54
CA ASN A 567 36.04 12.18 2.20
C ASN A 567 34.74 11.67 2.85
N ASP A 568 34.78 10.53 3.52
CA ASP A 568 33.73 9.90 4.31
C ASP A 568 33.65 10.40 5.77
N GLN A 569 34.50 11.34 6.20
CA GLN A 569 34.46 11.82 7.57
C GLN A 569 33.14 12.55 7.84
N PRO A 570 32.32 12.07 8.80
CA PRO A 570 31.03 12.68 9.04
C PRO A 570 31.16 14.13 9.48
N THR A 571 30.31 15.01 8.93
CA THR A 571 30.17 16.40 9.36
C THR A 571 28.82 16.61 10.03
N TYR A 572 28.71 17.69 10.81
CA TYR A 572 27.46 18.06 11.47
C TYR A 572 26.97 19.41 10.96
N VAL A 573 25.72 19.46 10.52
CA VAL A 573 24.98 20.71 10.27
C VAL A 573 24.10 21.00 11.47
N SER A 574 24.46 22.01 12.26
CA SER A 574 23.73 22.38 13.47
C SER A 574 22.63 23.39 13.14
N VAL A 575 21.47 23.21 13.77
CA VAL A 575 20.28 24.04 13.58
C VAL A 575 19.71 24.49 14.92
N LYS A 576 19.11 25.68 14.92
CA LYS A 576 18.29 26.21 16.02
C LYS A 576 16.88 26.50 15.53
N PHE A 577 15.92 26.42 16.43
CA PHE A 577 14.54 26.81 16.14
C PHE A 577 14.28 28.24 16.60
N ASP A 578 13.68 29.05 15.74
CA ASP A 578 13.15 30.37 16.10
C ASP A 578 11.74 30.21 16.72
N LYS A 579 11.71 29.99 18.04
CA LYS A 579 10.47 29.79 18.79
C LYS A 579 9.51 31.00 18.70
N ASP A 580 10.01 32.19 18.41
CA ASP A 580 9.15 33.36 18.25
C ASP A 580 8.23 33.25 17.01
N LYS A 581 8.58 32.35 16.07
CA LYS A 581 7.82 32.01 14.86
C LYS A 581 7.05 30.70 14.95
N MET A 582 7.25 29.90 16.00
CA MET A 582 6.60 28.59 16.21
C MET A 582 5.60 28.65 17.38
N LYS A 583 4.68 29.60 17.34
CA LYS A 583 3.74 29.87 18.44
C LYS A 583 2.43 29.11 18.32
N GLU A 584 2.00 28.83 17.10
CA GLU A 584 0.72 28.18 16.83
C GLU A 584 0.89 26.66 16.85
N PRO A 585 -0.04 25.90 17.46
CA PRO A 585 -0.11 24.46 17.27
C PRO A 585 -0.24 24.09 15.79
N GLY A 586 0.48 23.06 15.36
CA GLY A 586 0.49 22.62 13.97
C GLY A 586 1.76 21.86 13.59
N LEU A 587 1.86 21.58 12.30
CA LEU A 587 2.98 20.91 11.66
C LEU A 587 3.93 21.93 11.04
N TYR A 588 5.20 21.88 11.42
CA TYR A 588 6.27 22.73 10.90
C TYR A 588 7.25 21.86 10.11
N THR A 589 7.36 22.13 8.81
CA THR A 589 8.29 21.43 7.89
C THR A 589 9.28 22.41 7.30
N ALA A 590 10.55 22.02 7.22
CA ALA A 590 11.61 22.82 6.62
C ALA A 590 12.61 21.94 5.89
N ARG A 591 13.13 22.43 4.77
CA ARG A 591 14.19 21.80 4.01
C ARG A 591 15.44 22.67 4.04
N ILE A 592 16.58 22.03 4.25
CA ILE A 592 17.90 22.64 4.08
C ILE A 592 18.60 21.93 2.93
N THR A 593 18.91 22.66 1.86
CA THR A 593 19.62 22.13 0.70
C THR A 593 21.09 22.53 0.76
N GLY A 594 21.97 21.54 0.62
CA GLY A 594 23.40 21.74 0.47
C GLY A 594 23.78 21.88 -0.99
N TYR A 595 24.07 23.09 -1.46
CA TYR A 595 24.55 23.34 -2.81
C TYR A 595 26.07 23.29 -2.87
N ARG A 596 26.66 22.66 -3.89
CA ARG A 596 28.10 22.72 -4.13
C ARG A 596 28.55 24.18 -4.21
N ASP A 597 29.57 24.54 -3.43
CA ASP A 597 30.12 25.91 -3.37
C ASP A 597 31.08 26.17 -4.53
N ASP A 598 30.60 25.96 -5.75
CA ASP A 598 31.32 26.21 -7.00
C ASP A 598 30.40 26.87 -8.05
N ARG A 599 30.85 26.88 -9.32
CA ARG A 599 30.10 27.50 -10.41
C ARG A 599 28.86 26.71 -10.85
N THR A 600 28.79 25.41 -10.60
CA THR A 600 27.64 24.59 -11.02
C THR A 600 26.46 24.85 -10.10
N LYS A 601 26.73 25.18 -8.81
CA LYS A 601 25.72 25.27 -7.76
C LYS A 601 24.80 24.04 -7.74
N PHE A 602 25.38 22.86 -8.00
CA PHE A 602 24.65 21.61 -8.02
C PHE A 602 24.04 21.36 -6.62
N PRO A 603 22.73 21.11 -6.47
CA PRO A 603 22.15 20.71 -5.19
C PRO A 603 22.66 19.30 -4.87
N GLU A 604 23.36 19.07 -3.77
CA GLU A 604 23.99 17.76 -3.50
C GLU A 604 23.10 16.88 -2.62
N PHE A 605 22.69 17.40 -1.48
CA PHE A 605 21.89 16.69 -0.50
C PHE A 605 20.88 17.62 0.17
N GLU A 606 19.89 17.02 0.82
CA GLU A 606 18.78 17.74 1.46
C GLU A 606 18.54 17.15 2.84
N MET A 607 18.35 18.03 3.81
CA MET A 607 18.01 17.70 5.19
C MET A 607 16.60 18.22 5.47
N ILE A 608 15.72 17.35 5.97
CA ILE A 608 14.34 17.72 6.32
C ILE A 608 14.20 17.77 7.84
N ALA A 609 13.56 18.82 8.33
CA ALA A 609 13.12 18.93 9.71
C ALA A 609 11.59 18.95 9.77
N VAL A 610 11.05 18.16 10.68
CA VAL A 610 9.62 18.01 10.96
C VAL A 610 9.42 18.20 12.46
N VAL A 611 8.62 19.20 12.83
CA VAL A 611 8.28 19.48 14.23
C VAL A 611 6.78 19.65 14.37
N VAL A 612 6.16 18.89 15.26
CA VAL A 612 4.75 19.02 15.59
C VAL A 612 4.60 19.76 16.91
N ILE A 613 3.88 20.88 16.90
CA ILE A 613 3.46 21.58 18.12
C ILE A 613 1.99 21.19 18.40
N PRO A 614 1.70 20.35 19.39
CA PRO A 614 0.33 19.93 19.67
C PRO A 614 -0.49 20.99 20.41
N TYR A 615 -1.81 20.90 20.26
CA TYR A 615 -2.76 21.47 21.21
C TYR A 615 -2.61 20.74 22.54
N LYS A 616 -2.42 21.52 23.61
CA LYS A 616 -2.31 21.01 24.97
C LYS A 616 -3.53 21.34 25.78
N LEU A 617 -3.96 20.36 26.56
CA LEU A 617 -4.98 20.49 27.56
C LEU A 617 -4.35 20.24 28.93
N CYS A 618 -4.65 21.10 29.89
CA CYS A 618 -4.26 20.87 31.28
C CYS A 618 -5.37 20.10 31.98
N SER A 619 -5.02 19.04 32.71
CA SER A 619 -5.96 18.28 33.56
C SER A 619 -6.66 19.14 34.62
N GLU A 620 -6.09 20.31 34.94
CA GLU A 620 -6.65 21.30 35.84
C GLU A 620 -7.56 22.34 35.17
N GLY A 621 -7.62 22.38 33.83
CA GLY A 621 -8.31 23.39 33.03
C GLY A 621 -9.54 22.89 32.26
N ASP A 622 -9.95 23.65 31.24
CA ASP A 622 -11.01 23.21 30.31
C ASP A 622 -10.49 22.04 29.46
N LEU A 623 -11.19 20.91 29.50
CA LEU A 623 -10.86 19.69 28.77
C LEU A 623 -11.53 19.61 27.39
N ASN A 624 -11.99 20.76 26.90
CA ASN A 624 -12.62 20.92 25.61
C ASN A 624 -11.73 21.75 24.68
N LEU A 625 -11.49 21.26 23.48
CA LEU A 625 -10.98 22.05 22.36
C LEU A 625 -12.14 22.36 21.43
N ASN A 626 -12.28 23.62 21.01
CA ASN A 626 -13.36 24.07 20.15
C ASN A 626 -12.79 24.92 19.02
N TRP A 627 -13.15 24.56 17.78
CA TRP A 627 -12.86 25.33 16.58
C TRP A 627 -14.16 25.65 15.87
N GLU A 628 -14.49 26.93 15.81
CA GLU A 628 -15.73 27.42 15.19
C GLU A 628 -15.47 28.01 13.81
N SER A 629 -16.43 27.85 12.90
CA SER A 629 -16.44 28.50 11.59
C SER A 629 -15.18 28.25 10.74
N LYS A 630 -14.60 27.05 10.85
CA LYS A 630 -13.51 26.59 10.00
C LYS A 630 -13.99 26.28 8.58
N ALA A 631 -13.04 26.18 7.66
CA ALA A 631 -13.32 25.93 6.25
C ALA A 631 -12.20 25.08 5.67
N VAL A 632 -12.57 24.00 4.98
CA VAL A 632 -11.65 23.12 4.25
C VAL A 632 -12.12 23.03 2.80
N GLU A 633 -11.19 23.25 1.87
CA GLU A 633 -11.48 23.17 0.43
C GLU A 633 -11.65 21.71 -0.01
N GLN A 634 -12.29 21.54 -1.17
CA GLN A 634 -12.50 20.24 -1.80
C GLN A 634 -11.16 19.50 -2.01
N GLY A 635 -11.05 18.29 -1.48
CA GLY A 635 -9.87 17.44 -1.57
C GLY A 635 -8.69 17.83 -0.68
N LEU A 636 -8.80 18.94 0.08
CA LEU A 636 -7.77 19.37 1.02
C LEU A 636 -8.07 18.88 2.44
N VAL A 637 -7.08 19.03 3.33
CA VAL A 637 -7.17 18.61 4.72
C VAL A 637 -6.78 19.73 5.68
N ASP A 638 -7.47 19.80 6.81
CA ASP A 638 -7.04 20.54 8.01
C ASP A 638 -6.55 19.54 9.06
N ARG A 639 -5.39 19.80 9.67
CA ARG A 639 -4.76 18.89 10.65
C ARG A 639 -4.75 19.52 12.05
N TYR A 640 -5.17 18.74 13.04
CA TYR A 640 -5.19 19.11 14.45
C TYR A 640 -4.39 18.09 15.26
N PHE A 641 -3.22 18.47 15.74
CA PHE A 641 -2.38 17.60 16.57
C PHE A 641 -2.75 17.79 18.04
N ILE A 642 -3.25 16.75 18.70
CA ILE A 642 -3.81 16.85 20.05
C ILE A 642 -2.99 15.95 20.97
N GLU A 643 -2.35 16.54 21.99
CA GLU A 643 -1.71 15.78 23.06
C GLU A 643 -2.78 15.28 24.02
N LEU A 644 -2.87 13.95 24.20
CA LEU A 644 -3.86 13.38 25.11
C LEU A 644 -3.59 13.80 26.55
N PRO A 645 -4.58 14.33 27.29
CA PRO A 645 -4.41 14.64 28.71
C PRO A 645 -4.06 13.40 29.51
N ALA A 646 -3.15 13.53 30.47
CA ALA A 646 -2.83 12.43 31.38
C ALA A 646 -4.08 11.98 32.16
N GLY A 647 -4.31 10.66 32.20
CA GLY A 647 -5.48 10.07 32.88
C GLY A 647 -6.78 10.10 32.07
N GLN A 648 -6.76 10.52 30.81
CA GLN A 648 -7.92 10.38 29.93
C GLN A 648 -8.24 8.88 29.70
N THR A 649 -9.53 8.57 29.60
CA THR A 649 -10.03 7.24 29.23
C THR A 649 -11.10 7.27 28.13
N GLY A 650 -11.47 8.46 27.68
CA GLY A 650 -12.34 8.65 26.53
C GLY A 650 -12.09 9.98 25.84
N MET A 651 -12.22 9.98 24.51
CA MET A 651 -12.14 11.15 23.65
C MET A 651 -13.41 11.22 22.80
N LYS A 652 -14.22 12.26 23.00
CA LYS A 652 -15.41 12.55 22.21
C LYS A 652 -15.08 13.61 21.16
N ILE A 653 -15.39 13.32 19.90
CA ILE A 653 -15.19 14.22 18.76
C ILE A 653 -16.55 14.53 18.17
N ASN A 654 -16.84 15.82 17.99
CA ASN A 654 -18.02 16.30 17.29
C ASN A 654 -17.60 17.15 16.09
N LEU A 655 -18.10 16.80 14.91
CA LEU A 655 -17.94 17.59 13.69
C LEU A 655 -19.33 17.99 13.19
N SER A 656 -19.56 19.29 13.05
CA SER A 656 -20.85 19.83 12.62
C SER A 656 -20.72 20.87 11.52
N ALA A 657 -21.73 20.98 10.66
CA ALA A 657 -21.79 21.98 9.61
C ALA A 657 -22.12 23.37 10.17
N VAL A 658 -21.42 24.40 9.68
CA VAL A 658 -21.73 25.79 10.06
C VAL A 658 -23.13 26.15 9.56
N LYS A 659 -23.93 26.77 10.44
CA LYS A 659 -25.33 27.13 10.16
C LYS A 659 -25.45 27.94 8.86
N LYS A 660 -26.32 27.48 7.95
CA LYS A 660 -26.58 28.07 6.62
C LYS A 660 -25.39 28.10 5.65
N LYS A 661 -24.27 27.44 5.97
CA LYS A 661 -23.17 27.25 5.02
C LYS A 661 -23.19 25.82 4.46
N TYR A 662 -22.52 25.65 3.32
CA TYR A 662 -22.30 24.35 2.71
C TYR A 662 -21.24 23.56 3.48
N ALA A 663 -21.45 22.26 3.62
CA ALA A 663 -20.44 21.31 4.08
C ALA A 663 -20.67 19.94 3.47
N ARG A 664 -19.58 19.35 2.98
CA ARG A 664 -19.41 17.92 2.73
C ARG A 664 -18.00 17.53 3.18
N ALA A 665 -17.89 17.05 4.40
CA ALA A 665 -16.60 16.80 5.05
C ALA A 665 -16.73 15.59 6.00
N ARG A 666 -15.59 15.00 6.35
CA ARG A 666 -15.46 13.95 7.36
C ARG A 666 -14.15 14.18 8.10
N TYR A 667 -13.94 13.47 9.20
CA TYR A 667 -12.65 13.46 9.86
C TYR A 667 -12.07 12.05 9.94
N ARG A 668 -10.77 12.00 10.15
CA ARG A 668 -10.00 10.79 10.42
C ARG A 668 -9.20 10.98 11.70
N LEU A 669 -9.20 9.98 12.56
CA LEU A 669 -8.40 9.94 13.77
C LEU A 669 -7.19 9.05 13.53
N VAL A 670 -6.01 9.60 13.74
CA VAL A 670 -4.72 8.94 13.54
C VAL A 670 -3.95 8.93 14.85
N ASP A 671 -3.33 7.79 15.15
CA ASP A 671 -2.63 7.56 16.41
C ASP A 671 -1.23 8.22 16.46
N PRO A 672 -0.51 8.14 17.60
CA PRO A 672 0.82 8.71 17.73
C PRO A 672 1.91 8.07 16.88
N ASP A 673 1.68 6.87 16.34
CA ASP A 673 2.59 6.18 15.41
C ASP A 673 2.25 6.51 13.94
N GLY A 674 1.23 7.35 13.66
CA GLY A 674 0.84 7.72 12.30
C GLY A 674 -0.21 6.82 11.66
N LYS A 675 -0.84 5.93 12.43
CA LYS A 675 -1.76 4.90 11.91
C LYS A 675 -3.21 5.28 12.08
N ASP A 676 -4.03 4.83 11.14
CA ASP A 676 -5.47 5.02 11.18
C ASP A 676 -6.12 4.32 12.38
N VAL A 677 -6.87 5.08 13.16
CA VAL A 677 -7.73 4.57 14.25
C VAL A 677 -9.17 4.46 13.77
N ASP A 678 -9.69 5.50 13.11
CA ASP A 678 -11.07 5.53 12.62
C ASP A 678 -11.27 6.57 11.51
N LEU A 679 -12.23 6.29 10.63
CA LEU A 679 -12.72 7.19 9.60
C LEU A 679 -14.19 7.52 9.88
N SER A 680 -14.47 8.78 10.20
CA SER A 680 -15.83 9.19 10.51
C SER A 680 -16.74 9.11 9.27
N PRO A 681 -18.06 8.92 9.47
CA PRO A 681 -19.03 9.22 8.43
C PRO A 681 -18.92 10.69 7.99
N GLN A 682 -19.43 11.02 6.80
CA GLN A 682 -19.46 12.42 6.34
C GLN A 682 -20.62 13.21 6.95
N ILE A 683 -20.38 14.49 7.26
CA ILE A 683 -21.42 15.52 7.26
C ILE A 683 -21.72 15.89 5.81
N ASN A 684 -22.99 16.00 5.44
CA ASN A 684 -23.43 16.47 4.13
C ASN A 684 -24.68 17.34 4.29
N THR A 685 -24.51 18.64 4.04
CA THR A 685 -25.61 19.62 4.11
C THR A 685 -26.68 19.42 3.03
N VAL A 686 -26.36 18.72 1.93
CA VAL A 686 -27.33 18.36 0.88
C VAL A 686 -28.24 17.22 1.35
N ASP A 687 -27.68 16.22 2.02
CA ASP A 687 -28.42 15.04 2.52
C ASP A 687 -28.99 15.26 3.93
N ALA A 688 -29.03 16.51 4.40
CA ALA A 688 -29.48 16.93 5.73
C ALA A 688 -28.75 16.32 6.94
N LYS A 689 -27.65 15.58 6.75
CA LYS A 689 -26.77 15.11 7.84
C LYS A 689 -25.76 16.19 8.20
N ARG A 690 -26.05 16.95 9.27
CA ARG A 690 -25.29 18.17 9.61
C ARG A 690 -24.32 18.01 10.77
N GLU A 691 -24.31 16.87 11.43
CA GLU A 691 -23.51 16.65 12.63
C GLU A 691 -23.18 15.16 12.74
N ILE A 692 -21.97 14.89 13.20
CA ILE A 692 -21.48 13.57 13.56
C ILE A 692 -20.78 13.67 14.91
N GLU A 693 -20.90 12.61 15.69
CA GLU A 693 -20.34 12.54 17.03
C GLU A 693 -19.94 11.10 17.31
N ASN A 694 -18.66 10.90 17.62
CA ASN A 694 -18.12 9.60 18.02
C ASN A 694 -17.32 9.74 19.32
N THR A 695 -17.32 8.69 20.14
CA THR A 695 -16.48 8.59 21.34
C THR A 695 -15.55 7.40 21.20
N TYR A 696 -14.27 7.64 21.42
CA TYR A 696 -13.18 6.67 21.38
C TYR A 696 -12.71 6.39 22.80
N TYR A 697 -12.38 5.12 23.08
CA TYR A 697 -11.95 4.65 24.40
C TYR A 697 -10.61 3.91 24.27
N ASP A 698 -9.93 3.70 25.40
CA ASP A 698 -8.68 2.93 25.46
C ASP A 698 -7.56 3.44 24.53
N LEU A 699 -7.55 4.75 24.26
CA LEU A 699 -6.53 5.40 23.44
C LEU A 699 -5.16 5.36 24.12
N THR A 700 -4.13 4.99 23.37
CA THR A 700 -2.74 5.02 23.84
C THR A 700 -2.30 6.46 24.13
N PRO A 701 -1.50 6.73 25.17
CA PRO A 701 -0.98 8.08 25.41
C PRO A 701 -0.09 8.56 24.26
N GLY A 702 -0.24 9.83 23.86
CA GLY A 702 0.62 10.45 22.85
C GLY A 702 -0.05 11.63 22.16
N ILE A 703 0.46 11.98 20.97
CA ILE A 703 -0.07 13.05 20.14
C ILE A 703 -0.81 12.44 18.97
N TYR A 704 -2.13 12.58 19.01
CA TYR A 704 -3.02 12.14 17.95
C TYR A 704 -3.10 13.20 16.89
N GLU A 705 -3.33 12.76 15.66
CA GLU A 705 -3.64 13.63 14.56
C GLU A 705 -5.11 13.48 14.19
N LEU A 706 -5.88 14.56 14.35
CA LEU A 706 -7.26 14.64 13.92
C LEU A 706 -7.33 15.43 12.62
N ILE A 707 -7.71 14.77 11.53
CA ILE A 707 -7.64 15.32 10.18
C ILE A 707 -9.05 15.53 9.67
N VAL A 708 -9.44 16.77 9.37
CA VAL A 708 -10.72 17.07 8.72
C VAL A 708 -10.49 17.17 7.21
N GLU A 709 -11.13 16.30 6.45
CA GLU A 709 -11.05 16.23 4.99
C GLU A 709 -12.26 16.94 4.36
N GLY A 710 -11.99 17.89 3.46
CA GLY A 710 -12.99 18.36 2.51
C GLY A 710 -13.21 17.29 1.45
N TYR A 711 -14.38 16.66 1.43
CA TYR A 711 -14.61 15.51 0.56
C TYR A 711 -14.40 15.88 -0.91
N PHE A 712 -13.71 15.05 -1.70
CA PHE A 712 -13.36 15.40 -3.08
C PHE A 712 -14.59 15.58 -4.00
N LEU A 713 -15.76 15.03 -3.67
CA LEU A 713 -17.03 15.29 -4.37
C LEU A 713 -17.83 16.47 -3.75
N ALA A 714 -17.20 17.32 -2.95
CA ALA A 714 -17.80 18.55 -2.45
C ALA A 714 -18.02 19.54 -3.61
N LYS A 715 -19.18 20.20 -3.66
CA LYS A 715 -19.49 21.19 -4.71
C LYS A 715 -18.92 22.59 -4.44
N ASP A 716 -18.49 22.83 -3.20
CA ASP A 716 -18.00 24.11 -2.70
C ASP A 716 -17.16 23.86 -1.42
N THR A 717 -16.49 24.87 -0.90
CA THR A 717 -15.72 24.82 0.34
C THR A 717 -16.59 24.38 1.52
N SER A 718 -16.13 23.38 2.25
CA SER A 718 -16.84 22.80 3.39
C SER A 718 -16.59 23.60 4.66
N HIS A 719 -17.65 24.15 5.24
CA HIS A 719 -17.57 24.94 6.46
C HIS A 719 -18.06 24.16 7.68
N TYR A 720 -17.21 24.03 8.69
CA TYR A 720 -17.46 23.17 9.83
C TYR A 720 -17.11 23.82 11.18
N ASN A 721 -17.71 23.29 12.24
CA ASN A 721 -17.23 23.41 13.61
C ASN A 721 -16.72 22.05 14.05
N LEU A 722 -15.68 22.05 14.87
CA LEU A 722 -15.07 20.86 15.43
C LEU A 722 -14.93 21.05 16.94
N SER A 723 -15.30 20.05 17.73
CA SER A 723 -14.98 20.03 19.16
C SER A 723 -14.45 18.68 19.60
N VAL A 724 -13.49 18.70 20.52
CA VAL A 724 -12.91 17.52 21.15
C VAL A 724 -13.02 17.65 22.65
N GLN A 725 -13.56 16.63 23.31
CA GLN A 725 -13.78 16.57 24.75
C GLN A 725 -13.16 15.30 25.34
N PHE A 726 -12.57 15.39 26.53
CA PHE A 726 -11.98 14.24 27.23
C PHE A 726 -12.74 13.84 28.50
N TYR A 727 -12.74 12.55 28.79
CA TYR A 727 -13.22 11.92 30.03
C TYR A 727 -12.09 11.18 30.75
N GLY A 728 -12.17 11.02 32.07
CA GLY A 728 -11.03 10.56 32.89
C GLY A 728 -11.38 9.56 34.00
N ILE A 729 -12.26 8.60 33.71
CA ILE A 729 -12.64 7.55 34.66
C ILE A 729 -11.66 6.38 34.55
N ASN A 730 -10.86 6.15 35.59
CA ASN A 730 -9.80 5.13 35.60
C ASN A 730 -10.07 4.06 36.65
N ARG A 731 -9.71 2.82 36.35
CA ARG A 731 -9.65 1.73 37.34
C ARG A 731 -8.26 1.69 37.98
N LEU A 732 -8.18 1.60 39.30
CA LEU A 732 -6.91 1.63 40.05
C LEU A 732 -6.26 0.27 40.25
N ASP A 733 -7.02 -0.82 40.10
CA ASP A 733 -6.55 -2.19 40.28
C ASP A 733 -6.62 -3.00 38.97
N ASN A 734 -5.75 -4.01 38.85
CA ASN A 734 -5.72 -4.92 37.69
C ASN A 734 -6.18 -6.34 38.08
N LYS A 735 -6.95 -6.50 39.15
CA LYS A 735 -7.31 -7.84 39.64
C LYS A 735 -8.40 -8.47 38.78
N ALA A 736 -8.33 -9.78 38.58
CA ALA A 736 -9.46 -10.53 38.03
C ALA A 736 -10.67 -10.41 38.97
N ILE A 737 -11.85 -10.22 38.39
CA ILE A 737 -13.09 -10.04 39.13
C ILE A 737 -13.71 -11.43 39.33
N THR A 738 -13.83 -11.88 40.58
CA THR A 738 -14.46 -13.16 40.94
C THR A 738 -15.72 -12.91 41.74
N THR A 739 -16.53 -13.96 41.96
CA THR A 739 -17.67 -13.90 42.89
C THR A 739 -17.24 -13.59 44.34
N GLU A 740 -16.02 -13.95 44.73
CA GLU A 740 -15.45 -13.67 46.06
C GLU A 740 -14.75 -12.31 46.16
N ASN A 741 -14.19 -11.82 45.05
CA ASN A 741 -13.51 -10.53 44.94
C ASN A 741 -14.13 -9.73 43.79
N ASN A 742 -15.31 -9.19 44.08
CA ASN A 742 -16.21 -8.61 43.09
C ASN A 742 -16.27 -7.07 43.13
N SER A 743 -15.35 -6.44 43.85
CA SER A 743 -15.28 -4.98 44.00
C SER A 743 -14.08 -4.43 43.25
N ILE A 744 -14.30 -3.38 42.45
CA ILE A 744 -13.25 -2.63 41.75
C ILE A 744 -13.18 -1.21 42.28
N GLU A 745 -11.99 -0.60 42.22
CA GLU A 745 -11.81 0.79 42.62
C GLU A 745 -11.66 1.67 41.38
N VAL A 746 -12.54 2.67 41.25
CA VAL A 746 -12.53 3.65 40.15
C VAL A 746 -12.30 5.06 40.67
N VAL A 747 -11.62 5.88 39.89
CA VAL A 747 -11.31 7.27 40.22
C VAL A 747 -11.53 8.17 39.01
N ASN A 748 -12.04 9.38 39.26
CA ASN A 748 -12.00 10.45 38.26
C ASN A 748 -10.69 11.22 38.41
N LEU A 749 -9.82 11.20 37.40
CA LEU A 749 -8.55 11.92 37.41
C LEU A 749 -8.67 13.38 36.96
N PHE A 750 -9.87 13.84 36.60
CA PHE A 750 -10.14 15.22 36.19
C PHE A 750 -10.81 16.04 37.28
N ASN A 751 -10.69 17.37 37.19
CA ASN A 751 -11.15 18.32 38.21
C ASN A 751 -12.66 18.61 38.22
N LYS A 752 -13.47 17.78 37.55
CA LYS A 752 -14.93 17.91 37.49
C LYS A 752 -15.60 16.82 38.33
N VAL A 753 -16.71 17.15 38.98
CA VAL A 753 -17.56 16.14 39.63
C VAL A 753 -18.58 15.67 38.60
N ASP A 754 -18.66 14.36 38.41
CA ASP A 754 -19.55 13.75 37.43
C ASP A 754 -20.38 12.61 38.04
N ASP A 755 -21.62 12.48 37.59
CA ASP A 755 -22.59 11.49 38.04
C ASP A 755 -22.93 10.52 36.92
N TYR A 756 -22.71 9.22 37.17
CA TYR A 756 -22.87 8.16 36.18
C TYR A 756 -23.88 7.10 36.61
N ASN A 757 -24.76 6.72 35.68
CA ASN A 757 -25.46 5.45 35.73
C ASN A 757 -24.52 4.34 35.24
N MET A 758 -24.34 3.30 36.04
CA MET A 758 -23.53 2.15 35.68
C MET A 758 -24.42 1.04 35.11
N ARG A 759 -23.99 0.43 34.00
CA ARG A 759 -24.61 -0.78 33.45
C ARG A 759 -23.53 -1.75 33.01
N GLY A 760 -23.52 -2.94 33.58
CA GLY A 760 -22.59 -3.98 33.21
C GLY A 760 -23.23 -5.04 32.31
N SER A 761 -22.44 -5.65 31.44
CA SER A 761 -22.85 -6.81 30.65
C SER A 761 -21.68 -7.74 30.43
N LEU A 762 -21.92 -9.05 30.57
CA LEU A 762 -21.03 -10.10 30.09
C LEU A 762 -21.24 -10.25 28.58
N LEU A 763 -20.14 -10.26 27.82
CA LEU A 763 -20.15 -10.27 26.37
C LEU A 763 -19.84 -11.66 25.80
N GLY A 764 -19.00 -12.43 26.49
CA GLY A 764 -18.46 -13.66 25.96
C GLY A 764 -17.22 -14.13 26.70
N PHE A 765 -16.28 -14.71 25.96
CA PHE A 765 -14.99 -15.13 26.47
C PHE A 765 -13.88 -14.94 25.44
N GLU A 766 -12.65 -14.85 25.91
CA GLU A 766 -11.44 -14.82 25.07
C GLU A 766 -10.50 -15.97 25.42
N ILE A 767 -9.68 -16.37 24.45
CA ILE A 767 -8.55 -17.29 24.62
C ILE A 767 -7.34 -16.66 23.94
N GLU A 768 -6.19 -16.72 24.60
CA GLU A 768 -4.95 -16.16 24.08
C GLU A 768 -3.96 -17.29 23.74
N HIS A 769 -3.40 -17.22 22.55
CA HIS A 769 -2.43 -18.16 22.02
C HIS A 769 -1.13 -17.42 21.71
N LYS A 770 -0.02 -18.05 22.05
CA LYS A 770 1.32 -17.66 21.57
C LYS A 770 1.62 -18.51 20.34
N VAL A 771 1.80 -17.88 19.20
CA VAL A 771 2.01 -18.57 17.91
C VAL A 771 3.34 -18.14 17.34
N THR A 772 4.06 -19.10 16.76
CA THR A 772 5.28 -18.87 15.99
C THR A 772 5.06 -19.41 14.58
N ILE A 773 5.45 -18.64 13.58
CA ILE A 773 5.45 -19.04 12.17
C ILE A 773 6.85 -18.83 11.58
N GLU A 774 7.27 -19.73 10.70
CA GLU A 774 8.63 -19.78 10.13
C GLU A 774 8.57 -20.05 8.62
N GLY A 775 9.38 -19.33 7.85
CA GLY A 775 9.49 -19.52 6.39
C GLY A 775 8.14 -19.51 5.67
N SER A 776 7.88 -20.51 4.84
CA SER A 776 6.62 -20.66 4.12
C SER A 776 5.53 -21.45 4.87
N GLU A 777 5.70 -21.78 6.16
CA GLU A 777 4.74 -22.60 6.90
C GLU A 777 3.43 -21.85 7.20
N LYS A 778 2.31 -22.41 6.75
CA LYS A 778 0.97 -21.89 7.05
C LYS A 778 0.53 -22.32 8.45
N PHE A 779 0.02 -21.38 9.24
CA PHE A 779 -0.62 -21.72 10.52
C PHE A 779 -2.10 -22.01 10.31
N ARG A 780 -2.59 -23.17 10.77
CA ARG A 780 -3.99 -23.58 10.68
C ARG A 780 -4.57 -23.90 12.06
N MET A 781 -5.76 -23.39 12.33
CA MET A 781 -6.45 -23.58 13.61
C MET A 781 -7.95 -23.86 13.38
N PRO A 782 -8.41 -25.11 13.56
CA PRO A 782 -9.83 -25.42 13.48
C PRO A 782 -10.59 -24.81 14.65
N PHE A 783 -11.78 -24.29 14.39
CA PHE A 783 -12.68 -23.77 15.41
C PHE A 783 -14.15 -24.08 15.07
N VAL A 784 -15.02 -23.92 16.06
CA VAL A 784 -16.45 -24.22 15.94
C VAL A 784 -17.26 -23.05 16.46
N LEU A 785 -18.24 -22.59 15.67
CA LEU A 785 -19.25 -21.63 16.08
C LEU A 785 -20.54 -22.35 16.48
N ARG A 786 -21.05 -22.09 17.68
CA ARG A 786 -22.29 -22.68 18.22
C ARG A 786 -23.48 -21.74 18.08
N SER A 787 -24.69 -22.28 18.07
CA SER A 787 -25.94 -21.50 17.96
C SER A 787 -26.10 -20.39 19.02
N GLY A 788 -25.54 -20.59 20.23
CA GLY A 788 -25.50 -19.60 21.32
C GLY A 788 -24.49 -18.44 21.12
N GLU A 789 -23.63 -18.54 20.11
CA GLU A 789 -22.56 -17.59 19.82
C GLU A 789 -22.97 -16.69 18.63
N SER A 790 -22.67 -15.40 18.70
CA SER A 790 -23.02 -14.41 17.67
C SER A 790 -21.88 -14.06 16.73
N LEU A 791 -20.64 -14.13 17.22
CA LEU A 791 -19.44 -13.72 16.50
C LEU A 791 -18.22 -14.45 17.07
N LYS A 792 -17.30 -14.86 16.19
CA LYS A 792 -15.93 -15.20 16.53
C LYS A 792 -14.99 -14.16 15.91
N LYS A 793 -14.08 -13.61 16.69
CA LYS A 793 -13.07 -12.64 16.26
C LYS A 793 -11.67 -13.17 16.55
N PHE A 794 -10.76 -13.01 15.59
CA PHE A 794 -9.34 -13.32 15.73
C PHE A 794 -8.57 -12.01 15.66
N LYS A 795 -7.80 -11.67 16.69
CA LYS A 795 -6.91 -10.52 16.71
C LYS A 795 -5.47 -11.00 16.77
N LEU A 796 -4.65 -10.55 15.83
CA LEU A 796 -3.21 -10.81 15.81
C LEU A 796 -2.48 -9.58 16.34
N GLU A 797 -1.43 -9.77 17.12
CA GLU A 797 -0.58 -8.70 17.64
C GLU A 797 0.89 -9.12 17.64
N PHE A 798 1.68 -8.49 16.77
CA PHE A 798 3.13 -8.67 16.61
C PHE A 798 3.90 -7.58 17.34
N THR A 799 5.17 -7.86 17.66
CA THR A 799 6.15 -6.80 17.96
C THR A 799 6.47 -6.00 16.70
N LYS A 800 7.04 -4.79 16.82
CA LYS A 800 7.47 -4.02 15.63
C LYS A 800 8.62 -4.76 14.91
N GLU A 801 9.49 -5.38 15.69
CA GLU A 801 10.64 -6.15 15.20
C GLU A 801 10.24 -7.39 14.42
N ASP A 802 9.24 -8.14 14.88
CA ASP A 802 8.72 -9.30 14.16
C ASP A 802 7.93 -8.89 12.92
N TYR A 803 7.14 -7.81 13.00
CA TYR A 803 6.40 -7.29 11.85
C TYR A 803 7.33 -6.87 10.69
N ASN A 804 8.47 -6.24 11.00
CA ASN A 804 9.43 -5.75 10.02
C ASN A 804 10.08 -6.83 9.13
N LYS A 805 9.85 -8.11 9.42
CA LYS A 805 10.35 -9.25 8.63
C LYS A 805 9.45 -9.61 7.45
N PHE A 806 8.19 -9.15 7.49
CA PHE A 806 7.19 -9.44 6.48
C PHE A 806 7.23 -8.46 5.31
N THR A 807 6.93 -8.96 4.13
CA THR A 807 6.47 -8.21 2.96
C THR A 807 4.94 -8.19 2.89
N ASP A 808 4.27 -9.21 3.43
CA ASP A 808 2.81 -9.28 3.65
C ASP A 808 2.45 -10.40 4.64
N LEU A 809 1.20 -10.46 5.09
CA LEU A 809 0.63 -11.59 5.84
C LEU A 809 -0.88 -11.64 5.64
N ALA A 810 -1.35 -12.71 4.98
CA ALA A 810 -2.76 -12.96 4.74
C ALA A 810 -3.35 -13.90 5.80
N PHE A 811 -4.63 -13.72 6.12
CA PHE A 811 -5.35 -14.59 7.03
C PHE A 811 -6.80 -14.76 6.61
N MET A 812 -7.28 -16.00 6.65
CA MET A 812 -8.56 -16.41 6.08
C MET A 812 -9.32 -17.33 7.03
N ILE A 813 -10.64 -17.41 6.83
CA ILE A 813 -11.50 -18.41 7.44
C ILE A 813 -12.13 -19.24 6.34
N TYR A 814 -11.87 -20.54 6.38
CA TYR A 814 -12.44 -21.53 5.47
C TYR A 814 -13.59 -22.28 6.13
N ASP A 815 -14.57 -22.69 5.33
CA ASP A 815 -15.55 -23.69 5.74
C ASP A 815 -15.02 -25.13 5.58
N SER A 816 -15.89 -26.13 5.75
CA SER A 816 -15.54 -27.55 5.63
C SER A 816 -15.27 -28.01 4.19
N GLU A 817 -15.69 -27.23 3.19
CA GLU A 817 -15.51 -27.54 1.77
C GLU A 817 -14.26 -26.86 1.18
N GLY A 818 -13.59 -25.99 1.95
CA GLY A 818 -12.38 -25.28 1.53
C GLY A 818 -12.66 -23.94 0.87
N LEU A 819 -13.90 -23.45 0.95
CA LEU A 819 -14.27 -22.12 0.48
C LEU A 819 -13.89 -21.07 1.52
N VAL A 820 -13.27 -19.98 1.07
CA VAL A 820 -12.97 -18.82 1.91
C VAL A 820 -14.24 -18.01 2.17
N ILE A 821 -14.65 -17.96 3.44
CA ILE A 821 -15.82 -17.20 3.89
C ILE A 821 -15.45 -15.76 4.26
N GLU A 822 -14.27 -15.57 4.86
CA GLU A 822 -13.74 -14.26 5.24
C GLU A 822 -12.23 -14.25 5.00
N LYS A 823 -11.69 -13.17 4.40
CA LYS A 823 -10.24 -12.98 4.18
C LYS A 823 -9.81 -11.55 4.45
N SER A 824 -8.60 -11.38 4.96
CA SER A 824 -7.96 -10.07 5.16
C SER A 824 -6.43 -10.22 5.15
N ALA A 825 -5.72 -9.10 5.06
CA ALA A 825 -4.27 -9.02 5.17
C ALA A 825 -3.83 -8.01 6.25
N LEU A 826 -2.56 -8.03 6.66
CA LEU A 826 -2.00 -7.11 7.65
C LEU A 826 -1.40 -5.86 7.01
N SER A 827 -2.01 -4.71 7.25
CA SER A 827 -1.38 -3.41 6.94
C SER A 827 -0.40 -2.93 8.02
N TYR A 828 -0.50 -3.43 9.25
CA TYR A 828 0.35 -3.05 10.40
C TYR A 828 0.50 -4.24 11.37
N LYS A 829 1.25 -4.08 12.46
CA LYS A 829 1.51 -5.16 13.45
C LYS A 829 0.28 -5.74 14.15
N THR A 830 -0.89 -5.11 14.00
CA THR A 830 -2.16 -5.63 14.52
C THR A 830 -3.17 -5.83 13.41
N GLY A 831 -3.83 -6.99 13.42
CA GLY A 831 -4.89 -7.34 12.49
C GLY A 831 -6.11 -7.90 13.20
N THR A 832 -7.26 -7.87 12.52
CA THR A 832 -8.47 -8.50 13.02
C THR A 832 -9.25 -9.12 11.87
N LEU A 833 -9.70 -10.37 12.05
CA LEU A 833 -10.73 -11.00 11.24
C LEU A 833 -11.91 -11.38 12.12
N SER A 834 -13.13 -11.30 11.60
CA SER A 834 -14.34 -11.60 12.38
C SER A 834 -15.34 -12.35 11.51
N LEU A 835 -15.87 -13.46 12.03
CA LEU A 835 -16.93 -14.23 11.40
C LEU A 835 -18.21 -14.15 12.24
N TYR A 836 -19.26 -13.60 11.65
CA TYR A 836 -20.58 -13.53 12.27
C TYR A 836 -21.32 -14.86 12.10
N ASN A 837 -21.93 -15.35 13.18
CA ASN A 837 -22.69 -16.59 13.14
C ASN A 837 -24.09 -16.36 12.54
N ILE A 838 -24.22 -16.67 11.26
CA ILE A 838 -25.47 -16.64 10.50
C ILE A 838 -26.14 -18.02 10.39
N SER A 839 -25.46 -19.09 10.79
CA SER A 839 -25.96 -20.45 10.71
C SER A 839 -27.11 -20.69 11.71
N SER A 840 -28.10 -21.48 11.30
CA SER A 840 -29.16 -21.99 12.17
C SER A 840 -28.83 -23.34 12.79
N GLU A 841 -27.70 -23.94 12.43
CA GLU A 841 -27.26 -25.23 12.95
C GLU A 841 -26.81 -25.11 14.41
N ASP A 842 -26.79 -26.24 15.12
CA ASP A 842 -26.33 -26.29 16.52
C ASP A 842 -24.85 -25.92 16.62
N SER A 843 -24.05 -26.32 15.64
CA SER A 843 -22.64 -25.97 15.49
C SER A 843 -22.16 -26.09 14.05
N THR A 844 -21.30 -25.18 13.61
CA THR A 844 -20.64 -25.22 12.30
C THR A 844 -19.12 -25.14 12.49
N GLU A 845 -18.37 -25.95 11.74
CA GLU A 845 -16.91 -26.06 11.81
C GLU A 845 -16.24 -25.18 10.75
N TYR A 846 -15.12 -24.58 11.11
CA TYR A 846 -14.33 -23.69 10.26
C TYR A 846 -12.84 -23.85 10.54
N ILE A 847 -11.99 -23.37 9.63
CA ILE A 847 -10.54 -23.33 9.79
C ILE A 847 -10.07 -21.88 9.66
N PHE A 848 -9.40 -21.38 10.69
CA PHE A 848 -8.66 -20.12 10.60
C PHE A 848 -7.24 -20.42 10.11
N GLU A 849 -6.80 -19.75 9.05
CA GLU A 849 -5.47 -19.93 8.45
C GLU A 849 -4.71 -18.60 8.38
N ILE A 850 -3.40 -18.65 8.59
CA ILE A 850 -2.46 -17.56 8.34
C ILE A 850 -1.42 -18.02 7.31
N VAL A 851 -1.18 -17.19 6.30
CA VAL A 851 -0.15 -17.39 5.27
C VAL A 851 0.88 -16.27 5.39
N PRO A 852 2.14 -16.58 5.77
CA PRO A 852 3.20 -15.59 5.85
C PRO A 852 3.74 -15.21 4.47
N GLY A 853 4.06 -13.92 4.32
CA GLY A 853 4.95 -13.41 3.28
C GLY A 853 6.20 -12.82 3.91
N PHE A 854 7.21 -13.63 4.25
CA PHE A 854 8.49 -13.11 4.74
C PHE A 854 9.39 -12.61 3.61
N ALA A 855 10.23 -11.60 3.90
CA ALA A 855 11.27 -11.15 2.99
C ALA A 855 12.36 -12.23 2.76
N HIS A 856 12.62 -13.08 3.77
CA HIS A 856 13.60 -14.15 3.73
C HIS A 856 12.98 -15.48 4.21
N GLU A 857 13.30 -16.58 3.53
CA GLU A 857 12.80 -17.93 3.90
C GLU A 857 13.26 -18.36 5.31
N SER A 858 14.43 -17.89 5.74
CA SER A 858 14.97 -18.19 7.08
C SER A 858 14.31 -17.42 8.22
N SER A 859 13.39 -16.50 7.94
CA SER A 859 12.78 -15.64 8.94
C SER A 859 11.69 -16.38 9.73
N SER A 860 11.52 -15.97 10.98
CA SER A 860 10.44 -16.41 11.86
C SER A 860 9.90 -15.26 12.68
N ALA A 861 8.64 -15.37 13.10
CA ALA A 861 7.97 -14.36 13.91
C ALA A 861 7.11 -15.00 15.00
N GLU A 862 7.12 -14.39 16.19
CA GLU A 862 6.19 -14.72 17.27
C GLU A 862 5.09 -13.64 17.36
N PHE A 863 3.86 -14.06 17.60
CA PHE A 863 2.75 -13.15 17.87
C PHE A 863 1.76 -13.70 18.88
N THR A 864 0.96 -12.79 19.42
CA THR A 864 -0.19 -13.14 20.23
C THR A 864 -1.43 -13.20 19.33
N LEU A 865 -2.11 -14.34 19.35
CA LEU A 865 -3.43 -14.54 18.73
C LEU A 865 -4.49 -14.56 19.82
N THR A 866 -5.37 -13.56 19.83
CA THR A 866 -6.53 -13.50 20.73
C THR A 866 -7.78 -13.92 19.98
N GLU A 867 -8.34 -15.06 20.37
CA GLU A 867 -9.66 -15.52 19.96
C GLU A 867 -10.71 -14.91 20.89
N THR A 868 -11.71 -14.23 20.34
CA THR A 868 -12.84 -13.68 21.11
C THR A 868 -14.15 -14.27 20.58
N THR A 869 -14.93 -14.91 21.45
CA THR A 869 -16.27 -15.38 21.13
C THR A 869 -17.29 -14.52 21.86
N HIS A 870 -18.24 -13.95 21.14
CA HIS A 870 -19.37 -13.22 21.72
C HIS A 870 -20.62 -14.11 21.80
N PHE A 871 -21.37 -14.00 22.89
CA PHE A 871 -22.66 -14.64 23.01
C PHE A 871 -23.73 -13.91 22.19
N ARG A 872 -24.78 -14.64 21.81
CA ARG A 872 -25.97 -14.06 21.17
C ARG A 872 -26.86 -13.36 22.20
N ASN A 873 -26.96 -13.91 23.40
CA ASN A 873 -27.71 -13.33 24.51
C ASN A 873 -26.83 -12.35 25.30
N SER A 874 -27.45 -11.27 25.77
CA SER A 874 -26.79 -10.35 26.72
C SER A 874 -27.09 -10.78 28.15
N TYR A 875 -26.05 -10.93 28.97
CA TYR A 875 -26.16 -11.25 30.39
C TYR A 875 -25.77 -10.03 31.22
N SER A 876 -26.65 -9.58 32.10
CA SER A 876 -26.43 -8.38 32.90
C SER A 876 -25.40 -8.61 34.00
N ILE A 877 -24.57 -7.59 34.24
CA ILE A 877 -23.72 -7.46 35.42
C ILE A 877 -24.24 -6.26 36.20
N ASP A 878 -24.69 -6.49 37.43
CA ASP A 878 -25.19 -5.44 38.30
C ASP A 878 -24.00 -4.71 38.93
N ALA A 879 -23.70 -3.52 38.42
CA ALA A 879 -22.68 -2.63 38.96
C ALA A 879 -23.30 -1.61 39.92
N VAL A 880 -22.87 -1.62 41.18
CA VAL A 880 -23.41 -0.73 42.22
C VAL A 880 -22.33 -0.11 43.08
N SER A 881 -22.55 1.14 43.50
CA SER A 881 -21.74 1.82 44.51
C SER A 881 -22.66 2.20 45.67
N ASN A 882 -22.31 1.80 46.90
CA ASN A 882 -23.17 1.98 48.09
C ASN A 882 -24.62 1.52 47.86
N ARG A 883 -24.80 0.35 47.22
CA ARG A 883 -26.10 -0.27 46.86
C ARG A 883 -26.95 0.52 45.86
N LYS A 884 -26.38 1.44 45.10
CA LYS A 884 -27.06 2.18 44.02
C LYS A 884 -26.32 1.98 42.70
N SER A 885 -27.05 1.93 41.58
CA SER A 885 -26.47 1.91 40.23
C SER A 885 -25.94 3.27 39.77
N ILE A 886 -26.07 4.31 40.60
CA ILE A 886 -25.54 5.65 40.35
C ILE A 886 -24.29 5.85 41.19
N ILE A 887 -23.24 6.37 40.57
CA ILE A 887 -21.98 6.75 41.22
C ILE A 887 -21.65 8.22 40.93
N THR A 888 -21.34 8.96 41.99
CA THR A 888 -20.77 10.32 41.89
C THR A 888 -19.26 10.21 42.03
N LEU A 889 -18.48 10.60 41.03
CA LEU A 889 -17.02 10.58 41.11
C LEU A 889 -16.50 11.99 41.38
N TYR A 890 -15.83 12.16 42.53
CA TYR A 890 -15.14 13.41 42.87
C TYR A 890 -13.70 13.35 42.35
N PRO A 891 -13.10 14.50 41.99
CA PRO A 891 -11.71 14.57 41.55
C PRO A 891 -10.75 13.87 42.52
N SER A 892 -9.95 12.96 41.98
CA SER A 892 -8.88 12.22 42.68
C SER A 892 -9.33 11.45 43.93
N LEU A 893 -10.64 11.26 44.15
CA LEU A 893 -11.16 10.48 45.26
C LEU A 893 -11.67 9.12 44.75
N PRO A 894 -10.96 8.03 45.05
CA PRO A 894 -11.39 6.70 44.62
C PRO A 894 -12.73 6.29 45.22
N LYS A 895 -13.47 5.48 44.48
CA LYS A 895 -14.73 4.86 44.92
C LYS A 895 -14.81 3.42 44.48
N ASN A 896 -15.42 2.61 45.34
CA ASN A 896 -15.68 1.21 45.05
C ASN A 896 -16.96 1.05 44.22
N VAL A 897 -16.88 0.13 43.26
CA VAL A 897 -17.99 -0.40 42.48
C VAL A 897 -18.02 -1.91 42.71
N ASP A 898 -19.07 -2.38 43.37
CA ASP A 898 -19.34 -3.79 43.58
C ASP A 898 -20.10 -4.34 42.37
N LEU A 899 -19.67 -5.50 41.88
CA LEU A 899 -20.18 -6.14 40.68
C LEU A 899 -20.85 -7.46 41.06
N PHE A 900 -22.10 -7.65 40.67
CA PHE A 900 -22.82 -8.90 40.90
C PHE A 900 -23.16 -9.54 39.56
N PHE A 901 -22.76 -10.81 39.41
CA PHE A 901 -22.92 -11.56 38.17
C PHE A 901 -22.98 -13.06 38.47
N GLU A 902 -23.62 -13.80 37.58
CA GLU A 902 -23.74 -15.26 37.64
C GLU A 902 -23.14 -15.88 36.38
N LYS A 903 -22.68 -17.13 36.48
CA LYS A 903 -22.21 -17.88 35.32
C LYS A 903 -23.43 -18.24 34.45
N PRO A 904 -23.50 -17.78 33.18
CA PRO A 904 -24.61 -18.14 32.32
C PRO A 904 -24.55 -19.61 31.93
N ASN A 905 -25.69 -20.18 31.53
CA ASN A 905 -25.77 -21.53 30.96
C ASN A 905 -25.33 -21.54 29.48
N GLU A 906 -24.15 -20.99 29.22
CA GLU A 906 -23.49 -20.99 27.93
C GLU A 906 -22.24 -21.87 27.99
N TYR A 907 -21.72 -22.26 26.83
CA TYR A 907 -20.48 -23.02 26.76
C TYR A 907 -19.26 -22.13 27.09
N PHE A 908 -18.35 -22.64 27.92
CA PHE A 908 -17.06 -22.02 28.22
C PHE A 908 -15.93 -23.04 28.08
N PRO A 909 -14.93 -22.79 27.23
CA PRO A 909 -13.71 -23.59 27.18
C PRO A 909 -12.94 -23.55 28.51
N LYS A 910 -12.18 -24.62 28.80
CA LYS A 910 -11.50 -24.84 30.09
C LYS A 910 -10.52 -23.73 30.48
N ASP A 911 -9.84 -23.14 29.49
CA ASP A 911 -8.83 -22.10 29.68
C ASP A 911 -9.29 -20.74 29.16
N SER A 912 -10.60 -20.60 28.90
CA SER A 912 -11.18 -19.32 28.47
C SER A 912 -11.25 -18.30 29.61
N GLN A 913 -11.10 -17.04 29.24
CA GLN A 913 -11.20 -15.90 30.12
C GLN A 913 -12.53 -15.17 29.80
N PRO A 914 -13.57 -15.28 30.65
CA PRO A 914 -14.81 -14.54 30.46
C PRO A 914 -14.57 -13.03 30.41
N ILE A 915 -15.22 -12.35 29.46
CA ILE A 915 -15.09 -10.92 29.20
C ILE A 915 -16.43 -10.20 29.29
N GLY A 916 -16.41 -9.00 29.84
CA GLY A 916 -17.56 -8.11 29.92
C GLY A 916 -17.15 -6.66 29.81
N LYS A 917 -18.14 -5.77 29.95
CA LYS A 917 -17.89 -4.33 30.06
C LYS A 917 -18.84 -3.66 31.05
N ILE A 918 -18.39 -2.54 31.63
CA ILE A 918 -19.20 -1.63 32.45
C ILE A 918 -19.29 -0.30 31.72
N LEU A 919 -20.51 0.11 31.41
CA LEU A 919 -20.81 1.40 30.82
C LEU A 919 -21.06 2.42 31.92
N PHE A 920 -20.34 3.53 31.87
CA PHE A 920 -20.60 4.72 32.68
C PHE A 920 -21.36 5.71 31.82
N LYS A 921 -22.66 5.85 32.09
CA LYS A 921 -23.56 6.68 31.28
C LYS A 921 -23.91 7.96 32.03
N SER A 922 -23.85 9.09 31.35
CA SER A 922 -24.24 10.39 31.91
C SER A 922 -25.63 10.31 32.54
N THR A 923 -25.80 10.80 33.76
CA THR A 923 -27.15 10.89 34.37
C THR A 923 -28.05 11.90 33.67
N SER A 924 -27.47 12.85 32.92
CA SER A 924 -28.20 13.91 32.23
C SER A 924 -28.60 13.55 30.80
N SER A 925 -27.66 13.05 29.98
CA SER A 925 -27.90 12.69 28.57
C SER A 925 -28.18 11.21 28.34
N ASN A 926 -27.86 10.33 29.31
CA ASN A 926 -27.88 8.87 29.17
C ASN A 926 -26.94 8.32 28.07
N GLU A 927 -26.05 9.16 27.54
CA GLU A 927 -24.95 8.77 26.65
C GLU A 927 -23.86 8.03 27.44
N THR A 928 -23.18 7.08 26.80
CA THR A 928 -22.00 6.43 27.37
C THR A 928 -20.82 7.39 27.28
N GLU A 929 -20.21 7.73 28.41
CA GLU A 929 -19.01 8.58 28.48
C GLU A 929 -17.73 7.76 28.71
N TYR A 930 -17.86 6.53 29.21
CA TYR A 930 -16.76 5.59 29.36
C TYR A 930 -17.24 4.13 29.27
N GLU A 931 -16.48 3.31 28.54
CA GLU A 931 -16.61 1.86 28.54
C GLU A 931 -15.41 1.24 29.26
N LEU A 932 -15.64 0.61 30.41
CA LEU A 932 -14.61 -0.12 31.14
C LEU A 932 -14.66 -1.60 30.77
N PRO A 933 -13.70 -2.13 29.97
CA PRO A 933 -13.59 -3.56 29.76
C PRO A 933 -13.22 -4.27 31.07
N ILE A 934 -13.82 -5.42 31.32
CA ILE A 934 -13.58 -6.23 32.52
C ILE A 934 -13.36 -7.71 32.19
N LYS A 935 -12.39 -8.31 32.88
CA LYS A 935 -12.11 -9.75 32.85
C LYS A 935 -12.67 -10.41 34.12
N LEU A 936 -13.47 -11.46 33.94
CA LEU A 936 -14.23 -12.14 35.00
C LEU A 936 -13.75 -13.58 35.20
N LYS A 937 -13.86 -14.13 36.40
CA LYS A 937 -13.56 -15.54 36.66
C LYS A 937 -14.65 -16.16 37.52
N PHE A 938 -15.22 -17.25 37.00
CA PHE A 938 -16.29 -18.01 37.64
C PHE A 938 -15.77 -19.05 38.62
#